data_AF-A0A7Y8MRL2-F1
#
_entry.id   AF-A0A7Y8MRL2-F1
#
_cell.length_a   1.000
_cell.length_b   1.000
_cell.length_c   1.000
_cell.angle_alpha   90.00
_cell.angle_beta   90.00
_cell.angle_gamma   90.00
#
_symmetry.space_group_name_H-M   'P 1'
#
loop_
_entity.id
_entity.type
_entity.pdbx_description
1 polymer ?
#
loop_
_entity_poly.entity_id
_entity_poly.type
_entity_poly.pdbx_seq_one_letter_code
_entity_poly.pdbx_strand_id
1 'polypeptide(L)'
;MQSTNSTSGGFTAQAVTVSASPSFVPASGNQDIDGIISSLAWSTNSLTFSFPTSALFYEYTLEASNNFEPLNAQQQAVVRSFYDMIESICGLTFTEITETATTHADLRFAMSDEPSTAYASYPWYDAQAGDSWYNNSSGTYDDPDMGTYAFSTFMHEMGHTLGLKHGHETDTYGALPTDHDSLEYSVMTYRSYVGSPGSYYTAYNGHAPQTLMLSDIAALQYMYGANYSTNSGNTTYTFSPTTGEMFINGAGQGAAVANVIFRTIWDGGGTDTYSFSNYTTNLTIDLNPGEWSTVSSAQLAILGYDVSLGGLQYARGNIANAWLYEGDTASLIENAIGGSGNDAITGNQANNSLTGNNGNDTLIGGAGNDVLNGGNGTDTASYADASSGVSVGLHLSTAQAVGGGLGTDTLSFIENLIGSDFNDNLIGSSSANLLQGGDGADMLAGIEGSDTLEGGGGNDLLFGGTGVDSLSGGDGDDTLYVEGNDSLLSGGAGYDVVTVLDAAGVSVTIGTGIEFAGGYTGNDTLNASALTTAITIGGAEGNDTLTGGTAGDLLAGGTGVDTIHGGEGNDTIFGDAGADALYGDGGDDNLYVQGNDTTLEGGTGYDRVYVLDAAGVSIGIGTGIELVAGYTGDDTFNASALTTALTLGGALGNDTIYGGSQADIISGGGGADYLVGNGGADVIFGDDDNDLLAGIDGTDTLYGGGGGDLLFGGTGVDNLSGGDGNDTLYVEGNDALLEGGAGHDVITVLDAAGVSITIGTGIEFAGGYTGDDTLNASAVTTAITIGGAEGNDTLTGGTAGDLLAGGTGVDTIHGGEGNDIIFGDAGADALYGDGGDDSLYVVGNDSTLEGGTGYDRVYVLDAAGVSIGIGTSVELVAGYTGDDTFDASALTTAVTLGGALGNDTIYGGTLADVLSGGSGTDILVGNGGADVIFGDDDADSIYGGAGDDAIFGGSGGDTVYLADGSDNDTIYGFEDGFDIFDFSGHSSVNSLSDLTIMTVGSDVQVLFAGGQLLIIGAAGQIDGTDFGF
;
A
#
# COMPACT_ATOMS: atom_id res chain seq x y z
N MET A 1 -54.41 -19.96 84.01
CA MET A 1 -54.62 -20.60 85.33
C MET A 1 -54.94 -19.51 86.35
N GLN A 2 -55.92 -19.74 87.23
CA GLN A 2 -56.49 -18.77 88.19
C GLN A 2 -55.58 -18.36 89.36
N SER A 3 -55.92 -17.19 89.96
CA SER A 3 -55.85 -16.75 91.39
C SER A 3 -54.96 -15.50 91.60
N THR A 4 -55.31 -14.42 92.32
CA THR A 4 -56.43 -14.06 93.23
C THR A 4 -56.54 -12.53 93.40
N ASN A 5 -57.76 -12.05 93.69
CA ASN A 5 -58.22 -10.68 94.01
C ASN A 5 -57.40 -9.88 95.05
N SER A 6 -57.38 -8.55 94.86
CA SER A 6 -57.70 -7.59 95.93
C SER A 6 -58.45 -6.38 95.35
N THR A 7 -59.51 -5.94 96.04
CA THR A 7 -60.49 -4.92 95.60
C THR A 7 -60.21 -3.54 96.19
N SER A 8 -60.21 -2.49 95.36
CA SER A 8 -60.77 -1.17 95.69
C SER A 8 -60.97 -0.30 94.44
N GLY A 9 -62.21 0.13 94.18
CA GLY A 9 -62.56 1.10 93.14
C GLY A 9 -63.35 0.48 91.98
N GLY A 10 -64.68 0.44 92.10
CA GLY A 10 -65.54 -0.05 91.03
C GLY A 10 -65.54 0.89 89.82
N PHE A 11 -64.93 0.44 88.73
CA PHE A 11 -65.28 0.83 87.37
C PHE A 11 -65.58 -0.47 86.62
N THR A 12 -66.84 -0.68 86.26
CA THR A 12 -67.21 -1.70 85.28
C THR A 12 -66.74 -1.20 83.92
N ALA A 13 -65.71 -1.84 83.34
CA ALA A 13 -65.33 -1.63 81.94
C ALA A 13 -66.57 -1.84 81.07
N GLN A 14 -66.88 -0.85 80.23
CA GLN A 14 -68.00 -0.92 79.30
C GLN A 14 -67.56 -1.78 78.11
N ALA A 15 -68.44 -2.67 77.63
CA ALA A 15 -68.14 -3.49 76.46
C ALA A 15 -68.02 -2.56 75.24
N VAL A 16 -66.77 -2.27 74.84
CA VAL A 16 -66.46 -1.58 73.60
C VAL A 16 -66.54 -2.62 72.48
N THR A 17 -67.42 -2.42 71.51
CA THR A 17 -67.44 -3.19 70.25
C THR A 17 -67.20 -2.22 69.11
N VAL A 18 -66.11 -2.42 68.37
CA VAL A 18 -65.87 -1.79 67.07
C VAL A 18 -66.96 -2.20 66.07
N SER A 19 -67.30 -1.30 65.15
CA SER A 19 -68.47 -1.48 64.26
C SER A 19 -68.12 -2.21 62.97
N ALA A 20 -66.90 -2.02 62.47
CA ALA A 20 -66.32 -2.76 61.36
C ALA A 20 -65.85 -4.17 61.79
N SER A 21 -66.00 -5.15 60.91
CA SER A 21 -65.48 -6.52 61.12
C SER A 21 -64.27 -6.76 60.20
N PRO A 22 -63.26 -7.52 60.62
CA PRO A 22 -62.15 -7.89 59.74
C PRO A 22 -62.56 -8.97 58.72
N SER A 23 -61.83 -9.06 57.62
CA SER A 23 -61.94 -10.06 56.55
C SER A 23 -60.56 -10.59 56.14
N PHE A 24 -60.52 -11.85 55.72
CA PHE A 24 -59.30 -12.49 55.23
C PHE A 24 -58.91 -11.99 53.84
N VAL A 25 -57.63 -11.67 53.68
CA VAL A 25 -57.01 -11.26 52.41
C VAL A 25 -56.09 -12.38 51.94
N PRO A 26 -56.32 -13.01 50.77
CA PRO A 26 -55.41 -14.00 50.21
C PRO A 26 -54.11 -13.35 49.69
N ALA A 27 -53.04 -14.13 49.59
CA ALA A 27 -51.81 -13.70 48.91
C ALA A 27 -52.11 -13.27 47.47
N SER A 28 -51.54 -12.14 47.06
CA SER A 28 -51.64 -11.54 45.72
C SER A 28 -50.82 -12.28 44.68
N GLY A 29 -49.76 -12.99 45.10
CA GLY A 29 -48.77 -13.59 44.21
C GLY A 29 -47.65 -12.64 43.81
N ASN A 30 -47.68 -11.39 44.28
CA ASN A 30 -46.59 -10.43 44.18
C ASN A 30 -45.97 -10.23 45.58
N GLN A 31 -44.69 -10.55 45.73
CA GLN A 31 -44.01 -10.49 47.03
C GLN A 31 -43.86 -9.06 47.58
N ASP A 32 -43.90 -8.04 46.72
CA ASP A 32 -43.88 -6.63 47.14
C ASP A 32 -45.17 -6.18 47.82
N ILE A 33 -46.26 -6.89 47.56
CA ILE A 33 -47.56 -6.71 48.22
C ILE A 33 -47.66 -7.68 49.40
N ASP A 34 -47.38 -8.96 49.16
CA ASP A 34 -47.54 -10.04 50.15
C ASP A 34 -46.62 -9.84 51.36
N GLY A 35 -45.42 -9.27 51.14
CA GLY A 35 -44.44 -8.99 52.17
C GLY A 35 -44.88 -8.00 53.27
N ILE A 36 -45.95 -7.23 53.03
CA ILE A 36 -46.44 -6.19 53.96
C ILE A 36 -47.94 -6.29 54.27
N ILE A 37 -48.66 -7.33 53.86
CA ILE A 37 -50.05 -7.54 54.31
C ILE A 37 -50.12 -8.54 55.47
N SER A 38 -50.92 -8.24 56.49
CA SER A 38 -51.06 -9.03 57.73
C SER A 38 -51.98 -10.26 57.62
N SER A 39 -52.50 -10.56 56.42
CA SER A 39 -53.60 -11.49 56.11
C SER A 39 -55.02 -11.05 56.47
N LEU A 40 -55.18 -9.89 57.13
CA LEU A 40 -56.49 -9.32 57.46
C LEU A 40 -56.60 -7.85 57.01
N ALA A 41 -57.80 -7.51 56.56
CA ALA A 41 -58.24 -6.17 56.21
C ALA A 41 -59.62 -5.91 56.84
N TRP A 42 -60.10 -4.67 56.83
CA TRP A 42 -61.49 -4.38 57.18
C TRP A 42 -62.43 -4.86 56.06
N SER A 43 -63.57 -5.46 56.43
CA SER A 43 -64.58 -5.93 55.46
C SER A 43 -65.45 -4.83 54.84
N THR A 44 -65.23 -3.58 55.26
CA THR A 44 -65.94 -2.38 54.80
C THR A 44 -64.92 -1.35 54.32
N ASN A 45 -65.30 -0.58 53.32
CA ASN A 45 -64.51 0.54 52.84
C ASN A 45 -64.83 1.86 53.55
N SER A 46 -65.90 1.90 54.37
CA SER A 46 -66.22 3.07 55.18
C SER A 46 -65.90 2.80 56.64
N LEU A 47 -64.89 3.50 57.13
CA LEU A 47 -64.37 3.40 58.49
C LEU A 47 -64.64 4.71 59.24
N THR A 48 -64.86 4.60 60.54
CA THR A 48 -64.96 5.75 61.43
C THR A 48 -63.68 5.91 62.24
N PHE A 49 -63.25 7.14 62.49
CA PHE A 49 -62.13 7.41 63.38
C PHE A 49 -62.48 8.45 64.44
N SER A 50 -61.74 8.45 65.55
CA SER A 50 -61.95 9.42 66.62
C SER A 50 -60.66 9.76 67.37
N PHE A 51 -60.72 10.85 68.12
CA PHE A 51 -59.68 11.30 69.06
C PHE A 51 -60.25 11.23 70.48
N PRO A 52 -60.17 10.07 71.16
CA PRO A 52 -60.75 9.91 72.49
C PRO A 52 -60.17 10.92 73.50
N THR A 53 -61.05 11.61 74.22
CA THR A 53 -60.65 12.61 75.23
C THR A 53 -60.45 12.01 76.63
N SER A 54 -60.69 10.71 76.79
CA SER A 54 -60.56 10.00 78.05
C SER A 54 -60.20 8.53 77.82
N ALA A 55 -59.30 8.00 78.66
CA ALA A 55 -58.99 6.57 78.74
C ALA A 55 -60.21 5.67 78.95
N LEU A 56 -61.33 6.21 79.46
CA LEU A 56 -62.57 5.45 79.67
C LEU A 56 -63.26 4.99 78.38
N PHE A 57 -62.85 5.54 77.22
CA PHE A 57 -63.35 5.12 75.91
C PHE A 57 -62.59 3.93 75.31
N TYR A 58 -61.57 3.44 76.01
CA TYR A 58 -60.84 2.22 75.68
C TYR A 58 -61.23 1.09 76.62
N GLU A 59 -61.00 -0.15 76.20
CA GLU A 59 -61.01 -1.27 77.14
C GLU A 59 -59.88 -1.09 78.17
N TYR A 60 -59.99 -1.68 79.35
CA TYR A 60 -58.95 -1.55 80.37
C TYR A 60 -57.69 -2.33 79.93
N THR A 61 -56.81 -1.64 79.22
CA THR A 61 -55.52 -2.14 78.76
C THR A 61 -54.37 -1.40 79.47
N LEU A 62 -53.14 -1.88 79.29
CA LEU A 62 -51.96 -1.25 79.89
C LEU A 62 -51.80 0.18 79.36
N GLU A 63 -51.97 0.36 78.06
CA GLU A 63 -51.87 1.59 77.30
C GLU A 63 -52.86 2.64 77.82
N ALA A 64 -54.15 2.30 77.93
CA ALA A 64 -55.18 3.21 78.44
C ALA A 64 -54.97 3.62 79.90
N SER A 65 -54.25 2.81 80.69
CA SER A 65 -54.01 3.04 82.11
C SER A 65 -52.70 3.77 82.44
N ASN A 66 -51.80 3.95 81.47
CA ASN A 66 -50.46 4.49 81.69
C ASN A 66 -50.26 5.86 81.03
N ASN A 67 -50.39 6.93 81.82
CA ASN A 67 -50.19 8.32 81.40
C ASN A 67 -50.93 8.73 80.11
N PHE A 68 -52.21 8.35 80.04
CA PHE A 68 -53.10 8.69 78.94
C PHE A 68 -53.17 10.20 78.67
N GLU A 69 -53.01 10.59 77.41
CA GLU A 69 -53.25 11.96 76.95
C GLU A 69 -53.97 11.96 75.58
N PRO A 70 -55.00 12.81 75.38
CA PRO A 70 -55.60 12.99 74.07
C PRO A 70 -54.60 13.61 73.09
N LEU A 71 -54.69 13.25 71.80
CA LEU A 71 -53.88 13.91 70.78
C LEU A 71 -54.10 15.42 70.77
N ASN A 72 -53.01 16.16 70.65
CA ASN A 72 -53.01 17.60 70.46
C ASN A 72 -53.50 17.99 69.04
N ALA A 73 -53.70 19.29 68.80
CA ALA A 73 -54.26 19.76 67.53
C ALA A 73 -53.41 19.41 66.30
N GLN A 74 -52.08 19.37 66.43
CA GLN A 74 -51.16 19.07 65.34
C GLN A 74 -51.15 17.57 65.01
N GLN A 75 -51.07 16.72 66.03
CA GLN A 75 -51.20 15.27 65.89
C GLN A 75 -52.54 14.88 65.24
N GLN A 76 -53.64 15.52 65.66
CA GLN A 76 -54.95 15.28 65.02
C GLN A 76 -54.99 15.75 63.56
N ALA A 77 -54.32 16.86 63.23
CA ALA A 77 -54.22 17.33 61.84
C ALA A 77 -53.43 16.35 60.97
N VAL A 78 -52.36 15.76 61.51
CA VAL A 78 -51.56 14.72 60.84
C VAL A 78 -52.40 13.48 60.56
N VAL A 79 -53.15 12.96 61.54
CA VAL A 79 -54.05 11.81 61.33
C VAL A 79 -55.07 12.09 60.22
N ARG A 80 -55.68 13.28 60.21
CA ARG A 80 -56.61 13.67 59.13
C ARG A 80 -55.93 13.70 57.76
N SER A 81 -54.74 14.29 57.67
CA SER A 81 -53.99 14.37 56.41
C SER A 81 -53.58 13.01 55.85
N PHE A 82 -53.30 12.03 56.73
CA PHE A 82 -53.02 10.66 56.29
C PHE A 82 -54.26 9.95 55.79
N TYR A 83 -55.42 10.17 56.40
CA TYR A 83 -56.66 9.65 55.84
C TYR A 83 -56.97 10.28 54.48
N ASP A 84 -56.81 11.59 54.32
CA ASP A 84 -56.95 12.24 53.01
C ASP A 84 -56.00 11.58 51.97
N MET A 85 -54.77 11.21 52.37
CA MET A 85 -53.82 10.51 51.53
C MET A 85 -54.22 9.05 51.23
N ILE A 86 -54.73 8.31 52.20
CA ILE A 86 -55.18 6.92 51.99
C ILE A 86 -56.42 6.89 51.09
N GLU A 87 -57.38 7.79 51.32
CA GLU A 87 -58.53 7.97 50.43
C GLU A 87 -58.09 8.35 49.02
N SER A 88 -56.97 9.07 48.87
CA SER A 88 -56.51 9.47 47.54
C SER A 88 -55.96 8.29 46.72
N ILE A 89 -55.46 7.23 47.36
CA ILE A 89 -54.81 6.11 46.67
C ILE A 89 -55.69 4.85 46.58
N CYS A 90 -56.64 4.65 47.50
CA CYS A 90 -57.47 3.45 47.54
C CYS A 90 -58.94 3.73 47.89
N GLY A 91 -59.79 2.71 47.76
CA GLY A 91 -61.24 2.83 47.89
C GLY A 91 -61.76 3.02 49.32
N LEU A 92 -60.91 3.28 50.31
CA LEU A 92 -61.32 3.56 51.69
C LEU A 92 -61.91 4.97 51.82
N THR A 93 -62.74 5.15 52.85
CA THR A 93 -63.32 6.44 53.26
C THR A 93 -63.36 6.49 54.78
N PHE A 94 -63.08 7.66 55.35
CA PHE A 94 -62.93 7.87 56.78
C PHE A 94 -63.86 8.97 57.26
N THR A 95 -64.62 8.68 58.31
CA THR A 95 -65.51 9.67 58.93
C THR A 95 -65.10 9.92 60.38
N GLU A 96 -64.72 11.16 60.69
CA GLU A 96 -64.45 11.55 62.08
C GLU A 96 -65.74 11.54 62.88
N ILE A 97 -65.75 10.82 64.00
CA ILE A 97 -66.86 10.82 64.95
C ILE A 97 -66.40 11.24 66.34
N THR A 98 -67.33 11.80 67.11
CA THR A 98 -67.08 12.10 68.52
C THR A 98 -67.37 10.86 69.37
N GLU A 99 -66.38 10.42 70.13
CA GLU A 99 -66.52 9.35 71.12
C GLU A 99 -67.58 9.68 72.17
N THR A 100 -68.40 8.68 72.50
CA THR A 100 -69.32 8.75 73.64
C THR A 100 -69.25 7.46 74.44
N ALA A 101 -69.91 7.41 75.59
CA ALA A 101 -69.98 6.20 76.41
C ALA A 101 -70.62 4.99 75.70
N THR A 102 -71.21 5.14 74.52
CA THR A 102 -71.86 4.03 73.78
C THR A 102 -71.54 4.02 72.28
N THR A 103 -70.71 4.93 71.81
CA THR A 103 -70.37 5.07 70.39
C THR A 103 -68.87 5.19 70.31
N HIS A 104 -68.25 4.18 69.70
CA HIS A 104 -66.82 4.06 69.52
C HIS A 104 -66.51 3.99 68.03
N ALA A 105 -65.43 4.66 67.63
CA ALA A 105 -64.95 4.61 66.26
C ALA A 105 -64.26 3.28 65.97
N ASP A 106 -64.12 2.95 64.69
CA ASP A 106 -63.37 1.78 64.25
C ASP A 106 -61.86 1.98 64.47
N LEU A 107 -61.38 3.22 64.36
CA LEU A 107 -59.99 3.61 64.51
C LEU A 107 -59.85 4.69 65.58
N ARG A 108 -59.01 4.47 66.61
CA ARG A 108 -58.91 5.38 67.78
C ARG A 108 -57.46 5.70 68.12
N PHE A 109 -57.18 6.98 68.35
CA PHE A 109 -55.81 7.49 68.51
C PHE A 109 -55.63 8.20 69.85
N ALA A 110 -54.61 7.80 70.61
CA ALA A 110 -54.27 8.43 71.89
C ALA A 110 -52.76 8.35 72.19
N MET A 111 -52.31 9.18 73.13
CA MET A 111 -50.97 9.10 73.72
C MET A 111 -50.99 8.23 74.98
N SER A 112 -49.92 7.47 75.23
CA SER A 112 -49.72 6.66 76.44
C SER A 112 -48.22 6.48 76.70
N ASP A 113 -47.78 6.21 77.93
CA ASP A 113 -46.38 5.83 78.20
C ASP A 113 -46.07 4.35 77.95
N GLU A 114 -47.09 3.56 77.59
CA GLU A 114 -46.96 2.19 77.09
C GLU A 114 -47.68 2.17 75.74
N PRO A 115 -46.97 1.99 74.60
CA PRO A 115 -45.62 1.44 74.43
C PRO A 115 -44.48 2.46 74.64
N SER A 116 -43.23 1.97 74.63
CA SER A 116 -42.03 2.82 74.70
C SER A 116 -41.79 3.72 73.48
N THR A 117 -42.43 3.41 72.34
CA THR A 117 -42.36 4.17 71.09
C THR A 117 -43.78 4.45 70.57
N ALA A 118 -44.32 3.56 69.76
CA ALA A 118 -45.68 3.59 69.24
C ALA A 118 -46.13 2.14 68.97
N TYR A 119 -47.45 1.93 68.87
CA TYR A 119 -48.06 0.62 68.69
C TYR A 119 -49.47 0.78 68.14
N ALA A 120 -49.85 -0.06 67.19
CA ALA A 120 -51.21 -0.16 66.69
C ALA A 120 -51.70 -1.61 66.63
N SER A 121 -53.01 -1.76 66.79
CA SER A 121 -53.68 -3.05 66.65
C SER A 121 -54.24 -3.20 65.24
N TYR A 122 -53.90 -4.33 64.60
CA TYR A 122 -54.44 -4.74 63.31
C TYR A 122 -55.98 -4.81 63.31
N PRO A 123 -56.62 -4.86 62.11
CA PRO A 123 -57.99 -5.32 61.98
C PRO A 123 -58.15 -6.69 62.66
N TRP A 124 -58.91 -6.75 63.74
CA TRP A 124 -59.12 -7.99 64.52
C TRP A 124 -60.54 -8.05 65.09
N TYR A 125 -60.85 -9.14 65.79
CA TYR A 125 -62.18 -9.42 66.36
C TYR A 125 -62.33 -9.00 67.83
N ASP A 126 -61.34 -8.31 68.40
CA ASP A 126 -61.36 -7.82 69.78
C ASP A 126 -61.67 -6.31 69.84
N ALA A 127 -61.75 -5.78 71.06
CA ALA A 127 -62.09 -4.39 71.28
C ALA A 127 -60.87 -3.45 71.17
N GLN A 128 -59.68 -3.97 70.89
CA GLN A 128 -58.45 -3.19 70.66
C GLN A 128 -58.22 -2.91 69.17
N ALA A 129 -58.85 -3.69 68.28
CA ALA A 129 -58.74 -3.52 66.83
C ALA A 129 -58.88 -2.05 66.41
N GLY A 130 -57.92 -1.57 65.61
CA GLY A 130 -57.90 -0.18 65.14
C GLY A 130 -57.39 0.85 66.14
N ASP A 131 -56.99 0.45 67.36
CA ASP A 131 -56.38 1.37 68.33
C ASP A 131 -54.91 1.62 67.99
N SER A 132 -54.50 2.88 68.06
CA SER A 132 -53.12 3.33 67.87
C SER A 132 -52.68 4.24 69.01
N TRP A 133 -51.50 3.93 69.55
CA TRP A 133 -50.92 4.52 70.74
C TRP A 133 -49.52 5.07 70.47
N TYR A 134 -49.24 6.27 70.96
CA TYR A 134 -47.94 6.95 70.77
C TYR A 134 -47.36 7.37 72.12
N ASN A 135 -46.03 7.28 72.28
CA ASN A 135 -45.40 7.51 73.58
C ASN A 135 -45.54 8.96 74.06
N ASN A 136 -46.18 9.17 75.20
CA ASN A 136 -46.44 10.51 75.73
C ASN A 136 -45.17 11.19 76.29
N SER A 137 -44.40 10.50 77.11
CA SER A 137 -43.26 11.10 77.82
C SER A 137 -41.98 11.28 76.99
N SER A 138 -41.90 10.73 75.78
CA SER A 138 -40.71 10.81 74.93
C SER A 138 -40.47 12.22 74.34
N GLY A 139 -41.53 13.02 74.22
CA GLY A 139 -41.54 14.28 73.48
C GLY A 139 -41.28 14.14 71.96
N THR A 140 -41.11 12.92 71.44
CA THR A 140 -40.80 12.68 70.03
C THR A 140 -42.00 12.96 69.13
N TYR A 141 -43.20 12.68 69.64
CA TYR A 141 -44.44 12.74 68.86
C TYR A 141 -45.25 14.02 69.10
N ASP A 142 -44.72 14.99 69.85
CA ASP A 142 -45.45 16.22 70.23
C ASP A 142 -45.74 17.10 69.01
N ASP A 143 -44.78 17.22 68.10
CA ASP A 143 -44.81 18.10 66.93
C ASP A 143 -44.55 17.30 65.62
N PRO A 144 -45.48 16.44 65.18
CA PRO A 144 -45.29 15.66 63.95
C PRO A 144 -45.46 16.56 62.71
N ASP A 145 -44.34 16.85 62.04
CA ASP A 145 -44.30 17.60 60.78
C ASP A 145 -43.86 16.71 59.61
N MET A 146 -44.33 17.01 58.39
CA MET A 146 -44.01 16.23 57.19
C MET A 146 -42.49 16.06 56.99
N GLY A 147 -42.07 14.80 56.81
CA GLY A 147 -40.66 14.40 56.68
C GLY A 147 -39.94 14.12 58.01
N THR A 148 -40.57 14.36 59.16
CA THR A 148 -40.01 13.95 60.46
C THR A 148 -40.25 12.46 60.74
N TYR A 149 -39.43 11.90 61.64
CA TYR A 149 -39.65 10.54 62.15
C TYR A 149 -41.05 10.38 62.76
N ALA A 150 -41.50 11.34 63.56
CA ALA A 150 -42.81 11.31 64.20
C ALA A 150 -43.93 11.22 63.16
N PHE A 151 -43.90 12.04 62.12
CA PHE A 151 -44.86 11.98 61.02
C PHE A 151 -44.87 10.60 60.34
N SER A 152 -43.69 10.06 60.02
CA SER A 152 -43.58 8.71 59.44
C SER A 152 -44.07 7.61 60.39
N THR A 153 -43.91 7.75 61.70
CA THR A 153 -44.43 6.80 62.69
C THR A 153 -45.96 6.84 62.75
N PHE A 154 -46.59 8.02 62.71
CA PHE A 154 -48.04 8.10 62.61
C PHE A 154 -48.56 7.36 61.37
N MET A 155 -47.91 7.56 60.21
CA MET A 155 -48.24 6.85 58.99
C MET A 155 -48.07 5.33 59.13
N HIS A 156 -46.97 4.89 59.74
CA HIS A 156 -46.66 3.49 60.00
C HIS A 156 -47.72 2.79 60.87
N GLU A 157 -48.03 3.36 62.03
CA GLU A 157 -49.02 2.79 62.95
C GLU A 157 -50.43 2.81 62.34
N MET A 158 -50.77 3.87 61.59
CA MET A 158 -52.02 3.90 60.82
C MET A 158 -52.07 2.78 59.78
N GLY A 159 -50.95 2.48 59.10
CA GLY A 159 -50.83 1.33 58.21
C GLY A 159 -51.19 0.00 58.88
N HIS A 160 -50.68 -0.24 60.10
CA HIS A 160 -51.06 -1.42 60.91
C HIS A 160 -52.56 -1.49 61.15
N THR A 161 -53.21 -0.37 61.52
CA THR A 161 -54.67 -0.36 61.75
C THR A 161 -55.48 -0.71 60.50
N LEU A 162 -54.89 -0.62 59.31
CA LEU A 162 -55.50 -0.97 58.02
C LEU A 162 -55.13 -2.37 57.52
N GLY A 163 -54.25 -3.08 58.23
CA GLY A 163 -53.87 -4.44 57.88
C GLY A 163 -52.47 -4.59 57.28
N LEU A 164 -51.65 -3.54 57.23
CA LEU A 164 -50.26 -3.64 56.78
C LEU A 164 -49.36 -4.14 57.91
N LYS A 165 -48.53 -5.16 57.68
CA LYS A 165 -47.54 -5.68 58.63
C LYS A 165 -46.15 -5.12 58.35
N HIS A 166 -45.19 -5.43 59.23
CA HIS A 166 -43.81 -5.03 58.98
C HIS A 166 -43.19 -5.80 57.80
N GLY A 167 -42.46 -5.08 56.95
CA GLY A 167 -41.81 -5.67 55.76
C GLY A 167 -40.77 -6.75 56.07
N HIS A 168 -40.18 -6.74 57.26
CA HIS A 168 -39.15 -7.69 57.66
C HIS A 168 -39.71 -8.99 58.29
N GLU A 169 -41.02 -9.07 58.54
CA GLU A 169 -41.64 -10.22 59.19
C GLU A 169 -41.79 -11.41 58.24
N THR A 170 -41.40 -12.60 58.71
CA THR A 170 -41.36 -13.86 57.93
C THR A 170 -42.54 -14.77 58.25
N ASP A 171 -43.73 -14.20 58.34
CA ASP A 171 -44.96 -14.93 58.63
C ASP A 171 -45.46 -15.79 57.43
N THR A 172 -46.76 -16.06 57.36
CA THR A 172 -47.34 -16.93 56.31
C THR A 172 -47.14 -16.37 54.89
N TYR A 173 -47.04 -15.06 54.72
CA TYR A 173 -46.89 -14.41 53.40
C TYR A 173 -45.44 -13.97 53.11
N GLY A 174 -44.51 -14.25 54.04
CA GLY A 174 -43.10 -13.94 53.88
C GLY A 174 -42.79 -12.45 54.07
N ALA A 175 -41.50 -12.12 54.01
CA ALA A 175 -41.01 -10.75 54.11
C ALA A 175 -41.01 -10.07 52.74
N LEU A 176 -40.85 -8.74 52.70
CA LEU A 176 -40.51 -8.03 51.46
C LEU A 176 -39.25 -8.63 50.81
N PRO A 177 -39.13 -8.53 49.47
CA PRO A 177 -37.88 -8.83 48.78
C PRO A 177 -36.72 -8.05 49.40
N THR A 178 -35.55 -8.67 49.53
CA THR A 178 -34.42 -8.09 50.26
C THR A 178 -33.92 -6.76 49.68
N ASP A 179 -34.10 -6.57 48.39
CA ASP A 179 -33.79 -5.39 47.59
C ASP A 179 -34.89 -4.31 47.61
N HIS A 180 -36.07 -4.65 48.13
CA HIS A 180 -37.18 -3.71 48.35
C HIS A 180 -37.51 -3.50 49.84
N ASP A 181 -36.90 -4.24 50.76
CA ASP A 181 -37.09 -4.07 52.20
C ASP A 181 -36.32 -2.87 52.75
N SER A 182 -36.81 -1.67 52.43
CA SER A 182 -36.31 -0.38 52.91
C SER A 182 -37.39 0.70 52.91
N LEU A 183 -37.14 1.83 53.59
CA LEU A 183 -38.02 3.02 53.57
C LEU A 183 -38.29 3.57 52.17
N GLU A 184 -37.54 3.14 51.16
CA GLU A 184 -37.74 3.53 49.77
C GLU A 184 -39.01 2.89 49.20
N TYR A 185 -39.39 1.68 49.65
CA TYR A 185 -40.57 0.97 49.13
C TYR A 185 -41.70 0.87 50.13
N SER A 186 -41.41 0.87 51.43
CA SER A 186 -42.45 0.75 52.46
C SER A 186 -42.09 1.50 53.72
N VAL A 187 -43.05 2.28 54.23
CA VAL A 187 -42.94 2.89 55.56
C VAL A 187 -43.09 1.86 56.68
N MET A 188 -43.56 0.65 56.36
CA MET A 188 -43.77 -0.46 57.30
C MET A 188 -42.48 -1.23 57.63
N THR A 189 -41.36 -0.92 56.99
CA THR A 189 -40.09 -1.57 57.31
C THR A 189 -39.31 -0.84 58.41
N TYR A 190 -38.43 -1.59 59.09
CA TYR A 190 -37.46 -1.06 60.04
C TYR A 190 -36.07 -0.90 59.42
N ARG A 191 -35.95 -1.09 58.11
CA ARG A 191 -34.71 -0.90 57.37
C ARG A 191 -34.71 0.48 56.72
N SER A 192 -33.73 1.30 57.09
CA SER A 192 -33.55 2.62 56.50
C SER A 192 -33.30 2.58 54.99
N TYR A 193 -32.37 1.72 54.56
CA TYR A 193 -31.94 1.50 53.17
C TYR A 193 -31.74 -0.01 52.97
N VAL A 194 -31.67 -0.46 51.71
CA VAL A 194 -31.46 -1.88 51.40
C VAL A 194 -30.21 -2.43 52.05
N GLY A 195 -30.34 -3.55 52.75
CA GLY A 195 -29.23 -4.18 53.46
C GLY A 195 -28.93 -3.60 54.85
N SER A 196 -29.62 -2.52 55.27
CA SER A 196 -29.48 -1.98 56.62
C SER A 196 -29.97 -2.96 57.71
N PRO A 197 -29.49 -2.85 58.97
CA PRO A 197 -29.91 -3.74 60.06
C PRO A 197 -31.40 -3.59 60.38
N GLY A 198 -32.18 -4.67 60.30
CA GLY A 198 -33.64 -4.64 60.48
C GLY A 198 -34.15 -4.60 61.93
N SER A 199 -33.51 -3.86 62.83
CA SER A 199 -33.95 -3.75 64.24
C SER A 199 -34.55 -2.39 64.60
N TYR A 200 -34.19 -1.34 63.87
CA TYR A 200 -34.75 0.01 63.94
C TYR A 200 -34.19 0.80 62.76
N TYR A 201 -34.98 1.72 62.20
CA TYR A 201 -34.46 2.64 61.18
C TYR A 201 -33.93 3.91 61.83
N THR A 202 -32.87 4.47 61.26
CA THR A 202 -32.38 5.80 61.63
C THR A 202 -32.88 6.79 60.58
N ALA A 203 -33.75 7.72 60.94
CA ALA A 203 -34.10 8.84 60.08
C ALA A 203 -33.32 10.07 60.49
N TYR A 204 -32.58 10.67 59.56
CA TYR A 204 -32.12 12.05 59.75
C TYR A 204 -33.35 12.95 59.86
N ASN A 205 -33.30 13.93 60.77
CA ASN A 205 -34.46 14.79 61.01
C ASN A 205 -34.86 15.51 59.71
N GLY A 206 -36.07 15.26 59.22
CA GLY A 206 -36.59 15.82 57.98
C GLY A 206 -36.36 14.98 56.72
N HIS A 207 -35.80 13.78 56.82
CA HIS A 207 -35.52 12.87 55.70
C HIS A 207 -36.38 11.58 55.72
N ALA A 208 -37.47 11.56 56.49
CA ALA A 208 -38.41 10.44 56.48
C ALA A 208 -39.40 10.53 55.30
N PRO A 209 -40.04 9.42 54.89
CA PRO A 209 -41.09 9.41 53.88
C PRO A 209 -42.18 10.44 54.13
N GLN A 210 -42.60 11.13 53.07
CA GLN A 210 -43.62 12.18 53.11
C GLN A 210 -45.01 11.65 52.71
N THR A 211 -45.03 10.46 52.13
CA THR A 211 -46.23 9.71 51.72
C THR A 211 -46.05 8.24 52.06
N LEU A 212 -47.12 7.47 51.91
CA LEU A 212 -47.01 6.02 51.74
C LEU A 212 -46.14 5.73 50.51
N MET A 213 -45.38 4.65 50.56
CA MET A 213 -44.40 4.29 49.54
C MET A 213 -44.95 3.20 48.61
N LEU A 214 -44.17 2.84 47.58
CA LEU A 214 -44.56 1.94 46.48
C LEU A 214 -45.35 0.69 46.93
N SER A 215 -44.77 -0.11 47.83
CA SER A 215 -45.39 -1.32 48.34
C SER A 215 -46.64 -1.00 49.16
N ASP A 216 -46.59 0.01 50.03
CA ASP A 216 -47.71 0.38 50.90
C ASP A 216 -48.96 0.73 50.07
N ILE A 217 -48.78 1.51 49.01
CA ILE A 217 -49.84 1.89 48.07
C ILE A 217 -50.39 0.64 47.40
N ALA A 218 -49.53 -0.19 46.80
CA ALA A 218 -49.96 -1.40 46.10
C ALA A 218 -50.71 -2.39 47.03
N ALA A 219 -50.27 -2.53 48.28
CA ALA A 219 -50.92 -3.38 49.26
C ALA A 219 -52.29 -2.85 49.71
N LEU A 220 -52.43 -1.55 49.93
CA LEU A 220 -53.71 -0.94 50.26
C LEU A 220 -54.69 -1.02 49.06
N GLN A 221 -54.20 -0.83 47.84
CA GLN A 221 -55.01 -0.98 46.63
C GLN A 221 -55.43 -2.43 46.41
N TYR A 222 -54.55 -3.39 46.68
CA TYR A 222 -54.90 -4.80 46.63
C TYR A 222 -55.99 -5.17 47.65
N MET A 223 -55.93 -4.62 48.87
CA MET A 223 -56.93 -4.88 49.92
C MET A 223 -58.26 -4.17 49.69
N TYR A 224 -58.24 -2.93 49.18
CA TYR A 224 -59.40 -2.02 49.20
C TYR A 224 -59.82 -1.46 47.83
N GLY A 225 -59.10 -1.82 46.77
CA GLY A 225 -59.26 -1.30 45.41
C GLY A 225 -58.53 0.04 45.20
N ALA A 226 -58.00 0.29 44.01
CA ALA A 226 -57.40 1.58 43.66
C ALA A 226 -58.42 2.70 43.48
N ASN A 227 -58.07 3.92 43.86
CA ASN A 227 -58.92 5.10 43.67
C ASN A 227 -58.51 5.92 42.43
N TYR A 228 -59.19 5.66 41.31
CA TYR A 228 -59.04 6.40 40.06
C TYR A 228 -59.85 7.71 39.99
N SER A 229 -60.44 8.18 41.09
CA SER A 229 -61.13 9.49 41.11
C SER A 229 -60.22 10.64 41.52
N THR A 230 -59.14 10.34 42.25
CA THR A 230 -58.11 11.29 42.67
C THR A 230 -57.36 11.82 41.46
N ASN A 231 -57.26 13.13 41.33
CA ASN A 231 -56.54 13.78 40.23
C ASN A 231 -56.92 13.30 38.83
N SER A 232 -58.11 12.72 38.66
CA SER A 232 -58.60 12.01 37.44
C SER A 232 -58.79 12.83 36.15
N GLY A 233 -58.24 14.04 36.08
CA GLY A 233 -58.08 14.79 34.83
C GLY A 233 -56.70 15.43 34.81
N ASN A 234 -56.31 16.03 33.69
CA ASN A 234 -54.95 16.52 33.48
C ASN A 234 -54.37 17.31 34.67
N THR A 235 -53.32 16.77 35.24
CA THR A 235 -52.69 17.24 36.46
C THR A 235 -51.23 17.61 36.21
N THR A 236 -50.84 18.81 36.63
CA THR A 236 -49.43 19.23 36.63
C THR A 236 -48.86 19.18 38.04
N TYR A 237 -47.81 18.41 38.21
CA TYR A 237 -47.03 18.28 39.44
C TYR A 237 -45.75 19.12 39.32
N THR A 238 -45.54 20.04 40.25
CA THR A 238 -44.29 20.82 40.35
C THR A 238 -43.73 20.79 41.77
N PHE A 239 -42.43 21.05 41.91
CA PHE A 239 -41.73 21.00 43.19
C PHE A 239 -40.89 22.24 43.40
N SER A 240 -40.82 22.75 44.63
CA SER A 240 -39.98 23.90 44.96
C SER A 240 -38.52 23.46 45.18
N PRO A 241 -37.53 24.03 44.45
CA PRO A 241 -36.11 23.75 44.70
C PRO A 241 -35.62 24.31 46.05
N THR A 242 -36.39 25.20 46.67
CA THR A 242 -36.01 25.89 47.93
C THR A 242 -36.69 25.34 49.18
N THR A 243 -37.85 24.69 49.03
CA THR A 243 -38.63 24.18 50.16
C THR A 243 -38.98 22.69 50.04
N GLY A 244 -38.84 22.08 48.86
CA GLY A 244 -39.23 20.69 48.59
C GLY A 244 -40.74 20.49 48.55
N GLU A 245 -41.51 21.58 48.67
CA GLU A 245 -42.97 21.54 48.61
C GLU A 245 -43.44 21.13 47.21
N MET A 246 -44.38 20.19 47.19
CA MET A 246 -45.09 19.78 45.97
C MET A 246 -46.30 20.67 45.74
N PHE A 247 -46.59 20.95 44.48
CA PHE A 247 -47.79 21.64 44.03
C PHE A 247 -48.52 20.76 43.02
N ILE A 248 -49.83 20.62 43.20
CA ILE A 248 -50.74 19.95 42.26
C ILE A 248 -51.58 21.05 41.61
N ASN A 249 -51.45 21.24 40.31
CA ASN A 249 -52.14 22.31 39.57
C ASN A 249 -51.94 23.71 40.21
N GLY A 250 -50.74 23.95 40.75
CA GLY A 250 -50.36 25.18 41.44
C GLY A 250 -50.83 25.30 42.90
N ALA A 251 -51.58 24.33 43.43
CA ALA A 251 -51.97 24.27 44.83
C ALA A 251 -50.92 23.52 45.66
N GLY A 252 -50.30 24.19 46.63
CA GLY A 252 -49.27 23.62 47.51
C GLY A 252 -49.83 22.52 48.43
N GLN A 253 -49.02 21.48 48.64
CA GLN A 253 -49.37 20.30 49.42
C GLN A 253 -48.64 20.24 50.78
N GLY A 254 -48.00 21.34 51.19
CA GLY A 254 -47.22 21.44 52.42
C GLY A 254 -45.74 21.14 52.19
N ALA A 255 -44.88 21.96 52.81
CA ALA A 255 -43.44 21.81 52.75
C ALA A 255 -42.92 20.84 53.82
N ALA A 256 -41.98 19.97 53.44
CA ALA A 256 -41.25 19.15 54.40
C ALA A 256 -40.23 19.98 55.19
N VAL A 257 -39.91 19.56 56.41
CA VAL A 257 -39.10 20.36 57.36
C VAL A 257 -37.64 20.62 56.94
N ALA A 258 -37.08 19.85 55.99
CA ALA A 258 -35.66 19.91 55.63
C ALA A 258 -35.36 20.21 54.15
N ASN A 259 -36.31 20.76 53.38
CA ASN A 259 -36.16 20.93 51.92
C ASN A 259 -35.78 19.60 51.23
N VAL A 260 -36.37 18.51 51.69
CA VAL A 260 -36.19 17.16 51.15
C VAL A 260 -37.43 16.81 50.35
N ILE A 261 -37.27 16.00 49.31
CA ILE A 261 -38.37 15.36 48.57
C ILE A 261 -38.14 13.85 48.68
N PHE A 262 -39.09 13.15 49.29
CA PHE A 262 -39.05 11.70 49.43
C PHE A 262 -40.47 11.15 49.51
N ARG A 263 -41.04 10.88 48.34
CA ARG A 263 -42.46 10.52 48.21
C ARG A 263 -42.75 9.71 46.97
N THR A 264 -43.91 9.05 46.99
CA THR A 264 -44.49 8.36 45.83
C THR A 264 -45.70 9.14 45.33
N ILE A 265 -45.89 9.20 44.01
CA ILE A 265 -47.03 9.83 43.36
C ILE A 265 -48.00 8.77 42.87
N TRP A 266 -49.28 8.97 43.21
CA TRP A 266 -50.41 8.26 42.64
C TRP A 266 -51.29 9.29 41.93
N ASP A 267 -51.63 9.01 40.68
CA ASP A 267 -52.65 9.71 39.92
C ASP A 267 -53.77 8.73 39.55
N GLY A 268 -55.01 9.21 39.45
CA GLY A 268 -56.18 8.42 39.14
C GLY A 268 -56.61 8.50 37.68
N GLY A 269 -55.99 9.32 36.84
CA GLY A 269 -56.34 9.45 35.43
C GLY A 269 -56.04 10.81 34.87
N GLY A 270 -55.79 10.87 33.57
CA GLY A 270 -55.66 12.16 32.91
C GLY A 270 -54.63 12.14 31.81
N THR A 271 -54.01 13.28 31.63
CA THR A 271 -52.78 13.42 30.87
C THR A 271 -51.93 14.37 31.67
N ASP A 272 -51.03 13.78 32.42
CA ASP A 272 -50.42 14.38 33.60
C ASP A 272 -48.97 14.75 33.30
N THR A 273 -48.45 15.73 34.02
CA THR A 273 -47.16 16.34 33.70
C THR A 273 -46.33 16.55 34.95
N TYR A 274 -45.14 15.97 34.99
CA TYR A 274 -44.06 16.50 35.81
C TYR A 274 -43.45 17.73 35.16
N SER A 275 -43.46 18.87 35.85
CA SER A 275 -42.85 20.10 35.37
C SER A 275 -41.79 20.60 36.33
N PHE A 276 -40.53 20.43 35.94
CA PHE A 276 -39.34 20.81 36.70
C PHE A 276 -38.61 22.03 36.10
N SER A 277 -39.30 22.84 35.31
CA SER A 277 -38.75 24.03 34.64
C SER A 277 -38.13 25.09 35.58
N ASN A 278 -38.32 24.96 36.89
CA ASN A 278 -37.74 25.81 37.92
C ASN A 278 -36.43 25.26 38.51
N TYR A 279 -35.98 24.08 38.09
CA TYR A 279 -34.68 23.50 38.42
C TYR A 279 -33.63 23.90 37.40
N THR A 280 -32.38 24.03 37.86
CA THR A 280 -31.24 24.45 37.02
C THR A 280 -30.08 23.46 37.06
N THR A 281 -30.29 22.30 37.68
CA THR A 281 -29.33 21.20 37.76
C THR A 281 -29.76 20.11 36.80
N ASN A 282 -28.82 19.25 36.42
CA ASN A 282 -29.11 18.05 35.66
C ASN A 282 -30.11 17.18 36.43
N LEU A 283 -31.20 16.82 35.77
CA LEU A 283 -32.27 15.98 36.27
C LEU A 283 -32.19 14.59 35.65
N THR A 284 -32.68 13.61 36.39
CA THR A 284 -33.00 12.29 35.83
C THR A 284 -34.48 12.05 36.10
N ILE A 285 -35.27 11.96 35.05
CA ILE A 285 -36.73 11.82 35.10
C ILE A 285 -37.07 10.49 34.47
N ASP A 286 -37.70 9.61 35.24
CA ASP A 286 -38.19 8.33 34.76
C ASP A 286 -39.69 8.27 35.04
N LEU A 287 -40.49 8.14 33.98
CA LEU A 287 -41.95 8.07 34.05
C LEU A 287 -42.47 6.63 34.19
N ASN A 288 -41.61 5.63 34.22
CA ASN A 288 -42.03 4.24 34.38
C ASN A 288 -42.63 3.98 35.78
N PRO A 289 -43.66 3.13 35.90
CA PRO A 289 -44.21 2.71 37.18
C PRO A 289 -43.16 2.02 38.06
N GLY A 290 -43.03 2.44 39.31
CA GLY A 290 -42.05 1.91 40.25
C GLY A 290 -40.68 2.56 40.17
N GLU A 291 -40.40 3.31 39.11
CA GLU A 291 -39.11 3.98 38.92
C GLU A 291 -39.07 5.35 39.60
N TRP A 292 -37.85 5.89 39.68
CA TRP A 292 -37.51 7.05 40.47
C TRP A 292 -36.96 8.19 39.63
N SER A 293 -37.46 9.39 39.89
CA SER A 293 -36.89 10.63 39.38
C SER A 293 -36.01 11.31 40.43
N THR A 294 -34.83 11.78 40.02
CA THR A 294 -33.92 12.60 40.80
C THR A 294 -33.90 14.01 40.23
N VAL A 295 -34.50 14.95 40.97
CA VAL A 295 -34.62 16.36 40.57
C VAL A 295 -33.61 17.26 41.30
N SER A 296 -33.06 16.80 42.43
CA SER A 296 -31.98 17.50 43.12
C SER A 296 -31.29 16.59 44.14
N SER A 297 -29.97 16.44 43.99
CA SER A 297 -29.13 15.73 44.95
C SER A 297 -29.14 16.39 46.34
N ALA A 298 -29.37 17.71 46.42
CA ALA A 298 -29.48 18.43 47.68
C ALA A 298 -30.81 18.18 48.40
N GLN A 299 -31.84 17.73 47.68
CA GLN A 299 -33.16 17.42 48.23
C GLN A 299 -33.38 15.91 48.44
N LEU A 300 -32.35 15.08 48.20
CA LEU A 300 -32.43 13.63 48.46
C LEU A 300 -32.53 13.33 49.96
N ALA A 301 -33.36 12.36 50.31
CA ALA A 301 -33.43 11.86 51.67
C ALA A 301 -32.13 11.13 52.05
N ILE A 302 -31.61 11.44 53.24
CA ILE A 302 -30.49 10.71 53.85
C ILE A 302 -31.11 9.61 54.70
N LEU A 303 -30.93 8.37 54.26
CA LEU A 303 -31.51 7.19 54.88
C LEU A 303 -30.65 6.67 56.04
N GLY A 304 -29.35 6.91 56.03
CA GLY A 304 -28.48 6.47 57.12
C GLY A 304 -27.01 6.75 56.89
N TYR A 305 -26.17 6.20 57.77
CA TYR A 305 -24.72 6.22 57.64
C TYR A 305 -24.16 4.83 57.84
N ASP A 306 -23.43 4.31 56.85
CA ASP A 306 -22.78 3.02 56.90
C ASP A 306 -21.30 3.13 56.50
N VAL A 307 -20.41 2.88 57.47
CA VAL A 307 -18.96 2.90 57.24
C VAL A 307 -18.49 1.80 56.30
N SER A 308 -19.20 0.67 56.23
CA SER A 308 -18.87 -0.45 55.36
C SER A 308 -19.27 -0.20 53.90
N LEU A 309 -20.26 0.67 53.68
CA LEU A 309 -20.73 1.11 52.36
C LEU A 309 -20.22 2.52 51.99
N GLY A 310 -19.21 3.04 52.71
CA GLY A 310 -18.51 4.25 52.32
C GLY A 310 -19.13 5.59 52.76
N GLY A 311 -20.11 5.61 53.66
CA GLY A 311 -20.61 6.84 54.29
C GLY A 311 -22.13 6.99 54.32
N LEU A 312 -22.61 8.21 54.05
CA LEU A 312 -24.04 8.52 54.01
C LEU A 312 -24.73 7.71 52.91
N GLN A 313 -25.90 7.16 53.23
CA GLN A 313 -26.77 6.44 52.31
C GLN A 313 -27.94 7.33 51.95
N TYR A 314 -28.26 7.42 50.66
CA TYR A 314 -29.32 8.27 50.13
C TYR A 314 -30.44 7.42 49.53
N ALA A 315 -31.64 7.98 49.44
CA ALA A 315 -32.72 7.37 48.67
C ALA A 315 -32.36 7.30 47.18
N ARG A 316 -32.89 6.29 46.48
CA ARG A 316 -32.78 6.12 45.03
C ARG A 316 -33.12 7.36 44.21
N GLY A 317 -34.13 8.11 44.65
CA GLY A 317 -34.52 9.35 44.01
C GLY A 317 -35.35 10.21 44.94
N ASN A 318 -35.83 11.31 44.40
CA ASN A 318 -36.70 12.25 45.09
C ASN A 318 -38.16 11.79 45.04
N ILE A 319 -38.58 11.33 43.87
CA ILE A 319 -39.99 11.08 43.54
C ILE A 319 -40.08 9.69 42.91
N ALA A 320 -40.95 8.84 43.43
CA ALA A 320 -41.28 7.55 42.83
C ALA A 320 -42.66 7.60 42.17
N ASN A 321 -42.83 6.87 41.07
CA ASN A 321 -44.15 6.63 40.49
C ASN A 321 -44.77 5.37 41.09
N ALA A 322 -46.02 5.43 41.56
CA ALA A 322 -46.70 4.23 42.05
C ALA A 322 -46.75 3.12 40.99
N TRP A 323 -46.71 1.86 41.42
CA TRP A 323 -46.95 0.73 40.52
C TRP A 323 -48.37 0.72 39.98
N LEU A 324 -48.55 0.14 38.80
CA LEU A 324 -49.87 -0.03 38.21
C LEU A 324 -50.70 -1.02 39.03
N TYR A 325 -51.95 -0.65 39.31
CA TYR A 325 -52.93 -1.56 39.88
C TYR A 325 -53.55 -2.41 38.76
N GLU A 326 -53.39 -3.73 38.84
CA GLU A 326 -53.87 -4.70 37.84
C GLU A 326 -53.42 -4.41 36.38
N GLY A 327 -52.33 -3.68 36.20
CA GLY A 327 -51.79 -3.30 34.89
C GLY A 327 -52.57 -2.17 34.18
N ASP A 328 -53.48 -1.48 34.87
CA ASP A 328 -54.20 -0.33 34.33
C ASP A 328 -53.28 0.89 34.24
N THR A 329 -53.23 1.52 33.06
CA THR A 329 -52.35 2.65 32.76
C THR A 329 -52.92 4.00 33.17
N ALA A 330 -54.13 4.06 33.72
CA ALA A 330 -54.75 5.31 34.11
C ALA A 330 -53.95 6.09 35.18
N SER A 331 -53.06 5.46 35.93
CA SER A 331 -52.23 6.13 36.94
C SER A 331 -50.85 6.59 36.43
N LEU A 332 -50.58 6.47 35.12
CA LEU A 332 -49.32 6.90 34.56
C LEU A 332 -49.19 8.43 34.59
N ILE A 333 -47.95 8.88 34.65
CA ILE A 333 -47.61 10.26 34.31
C ILE A 333 -47.13 10.24 32.86
N GLU A 334 -47.83 10.93 31.97
CA GLU A 334 -47.54 10.87 30.53
C GLU A 334 -46.46 11.86 30.10
N ASN A 335 -46.28 12.97 30.80
CA ASN A 335 -45.47 14.07 30.29
C ASN A 335 -44.40 14.53 31.29
N ALA A 336 -43.28 14.99 30.76
CA ALA A 336 -42.20 15.58 31.53
C ALA A 336 -41.68 16.85 30.86
N ILE A 337 -41.42 17.87 31.68
CA ILE A 337 -40.73 19.10 31.29
C ILE A 337 -39.51 19.23 32.19
N GLY A 338 -38.32 19.14 31.60
CA GLY A 338 -37.01 19.29 32.22
C GLY A 338 -36.76 20.68 32.80
N GLY A 339 -35.59 20.83 33.41
CA GLY A 339 -35.07 22.06 33.99
C GLY A 339 -34.29 22.88 32.97
N SER A 340 -33.19 23.49 33.42
CA SER A 340 -32.24 24.18 32.55
C SER A 340 -30.84 23.56 32.56
N GLY A 341 -30.73 22.34 33.08
CA GLY A 341 -29.50 21.54 33.10
C GLY A 341 -29.51 20.52 31.97
N ASN A 342 -28.53 19.63 31.94
CA ASN A 342 -28.51 18.53 30.97
C ASN A 342 -29.29 17.36 31.58
N ASP A 343 -30.50 17.15 31.11
CA ASP A 343 -31.48 16.26 31.72
C ASP A 343 -31.60 14.94 30.95
N ALA A 344 -31.78 13.84 31.69
CA ALA A 344 -32.14 12.55 31.11
C ALA A 344 -33.62 12.29 31.39
N ILE A 345 -34.42 12.11 30.35
CA ILE A 345 -35.88 11.97 30.43
C ILE A 345 -36.31 10.69 29.73
N THR A 346 -36.83 9.74 30.50
CA THR A 346 -37.37 8.48 30.02
C THR A 346 -38.89 8.47 30.18
N GLY A 347 -39.59 8.26 29.07
CA GLY A 347 -41.03 8.04 29.01
C GLY A 347 -41.44 6.66 29.51
N ASN A 348 -42.63 6.21 29.15
CA ASN A 348 -43.18 4.94 29.58
C ASN A 348 -43.97 4.28 28.43
N GLN A 349 -44.99 3.48 28.75
CA GLN A 349 -45.81 2.77 27.75
C GLN A 349 -46.99 3.58 27.21
N ALA A 350 -47.16 4.83 27.66
CA ALA A 350 -48.18 5.74 27.17
C ALA A 350 -47.64 6.61 26.02
N ASN A 351 -48.52 7.37 25.38
CA ASN A 351 -48.06 8.42 24.46
C ASN A 351 -47.52 9.58 25.30
N ASN A 352 -46.20 9.80 25.27
CA ASN A 352 -45.53 10.78 26.10
C ASN A 352 -45.28 12.11 25.37
N SER A 353 -45.35 13.22 26.11
CA SER A 353 -44.80 14.51 25.66
C SER A 353 -43.62 14.88 26.55
N LEU A 354 -42.41 14.76 26.01
CA LEU A 354 -41.16 15.01 26.72
C LEU A 354 -40.52 16.30 26.20
N THR A 355 -40.17 17.20 27.10
CA THR A 355 -39.50 18.48 26.77
C THR A 355 -38.26 18.68 27.62
N GLY A 356 -37.07 18.78 27.02
CA GLY A 356 -35.80 19.02 27.70
C GLY A 356 -35.66 20.44 28.27
N ASN A 357 -36.07 21.44 27.49
CA ASN A 357 -35.97 22.89 27.73
C ASN A 357 -34.61 23.50 27.37
N ASN A 358 -33.71 23.72 28.32
CA ASN A 358 -32.37 24.25 28.04
C ASN A 358 -31.36 23.24 28.56
N GLY A 359 -30.27 23.04 27.87
CA GLY A 359 -29.26 22.06 28.25
C GLY A 359 -29.05 21.08 27.11
N ASN A 360 -28.16 20.14 27.30
CA ASN A 360 -27.98 19.04 26.35
C ASN A 360 -28.69 17.82 26.93
N ASP A 361 -29.92 17.63 26.52
CA ASP A 361 -30.85 16.68 27.10
C ASP A 361 -30.85 15.36 26.34
N THR A 362 -31.11 14.25 27.03
CA THR A 362 -31.30 12.93 26.42
C THR A 362 -32.73 12.46 26.67
N LEU A 363 -33.46 12.20 25.59
CA LEU A 363 -34.88 11.86 25.60
C LEU A 363 -35.08 10.44 25.07
N ILE A 364 -35.75 9.60 25.86
CA ILE A 364 -36.16 8.25 25.48
C ILE A 364 -37.68 8.22 25.54
N GLY A 365 -38.37 8.12 24.40
CA GLY A 365 -39.84 8.08 24.35
C GLY A 365 -40.40 6.82 25.01
N GLY A 366 -39.85 5.67 24.64
CA GLY A 366 -40.37 4.37 25.07
C GLY A 366 -41.37 3.83 24.06
N ALA A 367 -42.44 3.20 24.55
CA ALA A 367 -43.47 2.65 23.67
C ALA A 367 -44.66 3.62 23.65
N GLY A 368 -45.09 4.06 22.47
CA GLY A 368 -46.17 5.03 22.41
C GLY A 368 -46.18 5.75 21.07
N ASN A 369 -46.95 6.82 20.96
CA ASN A 369 -46.72 7.80 19.90
C ASN A 369 -46.24 9.06 20.58
N ASP A 370 -44.93 9.25 20.63
CA ASP A 370 -44.33 10.21 21.54
C ASP A 370 -44.03 11.53 20.83
N VAL A 371 -43.98 12.61 21.62
CA VAL A 371 -43.54 13.93 21.18
C VAL A 371 -42.28 14.27 21.96
N LEU A 372 -41.14 14.22 21.27
CA LEU A 372 -39.83 14.51 21.82
C LEU A 372 -39.38 15.91 21.38
N ASN A 373 -39.21 16.80 22.35
CA ASN A 373 -38.77 18.17 22.13
C ASN A 373 -37.52 18.44 22.97
N GLY A 374 -36.33 18.50 22.36
CA GLY A 374 -35.10 18.78 23.11
C GLY A 374 -35.13 20.18 23.69
N GLY A 375 -35.22 21.17 22.82
CA GLY A 375 -35.38 22.57 23.19
C GLY A 375 -34.17 23.39 22.75
N ASN A 376 -33.50 24.05 23.70
CA ASN A 376 -32.27 24.80 23.45
C ASN A 376 -31.07 24.00 23.95
N GLY A 377 -30.16 23.67 23.04
CA GLY A 377 -28.89 23.06 23.37
C GLY A 377 -28.50 22.10 22.28
N THR A 378 -27.86 20.98 22.65
CA THR A 378 -27.59 19.88 21.73
C THR A 378 -28.20 18.64 22.34
N ASP A 379 -29.38 18.29 21.86
CA ASP A 379 -30.26 17.30 22.45
C ASP A 379 -30.25 15.99 21.66
N THR A 380 -30.39 14.88 22.37
CA THR A 380 -30.30 13.52 21.82
C THR A 380 -31.63 12.79 22.01
N ALA A 381 -32.19 12.25 20.92
CA ALA A 381 -33.21 11.20 21.02
C ALA A 381 -32.50 9.83 20.99
N SER A 382 -32.75 9.01 22.00
CA SER A 382 -32.08 7.72 22.15
C SER A 382 -33.05 6.54 22.00
N TYR A 383 -32.63 5.58 21.20
CA TYR A 383 -33.32 4.32 20.92
C TYR A 383 -32.48 3.10 21.31
N ALA A 384 -31.45 3.30 22.14
CA ALA A 384 -30.50 2.25 22.57
C ALA A 384 -31.18 1.01 23.17
N ASP A 385 -32.26 1.20 23.93
CA ASP A 385 -32.99 0.09 24.58
C ASP A 385 -34.06 -0.56 23.65
N ALA A 386 -34.11 -0.19 22.36
CA ALA A 386 -35.08 -0.76 21.43
C ALA A 386 -34.82 -2.26 21.21
N SER A 387 -35.89 -3.04 21.20
CA SER A 387 -35.81 -4.50 21.03
C SER A 387 -35.66 -4.99 19.57
N SER A 388 -35.56 -4.07 18.63
CA SER A 388 -35.25 -4.31 17.21
C SER A 388 -34.82 -2.99 16.54
N GLY A 389 -34.31 -3.10 15.31
CA GLY A 389 -33.91 -1.93 14.52
C GLY A 389 -35.01 -0.88 14.33
N VAL A 390 -34.57 0.38 14.28
CA VAL A 390 -35.36 1.60 14.20
C VAL A 390 -35.06 2.39 12.92
N SER A 391 -36.00 3.22 12.50
CA SER A 391 -35.84 4.16 11.39
C SER A 391 -36.30 5.54 11.81
N VAL A 392 -35.35 6.46 11.94
CA VAL A 392 -35.58 7.79 12.52
C VAL A 392 -34.84 8.86 11.72
N GLY A 393 -35.54 9.94 11.37
CA GLY A 393 -35.00 11.07 10.63
C GLY A 393 -35.24 12.41 11.35
N LEU A 394 -34.18 13.18 11.58
CA LEU A 394 -34.24 14.54 12.12
C LEU A 394 -34.67 15.59 11.07
N HIS A 395 -34.49 15.30 9.79
CA HIS A 395 -34.98 16.11 8.67
C HIS A 395 -36.52 16.17 8.59
N LEU A 396 -37.23 15.30 9.31
CA LEU A 396 -38.68 15.26 9.36
C LEU A 396 -39.22 16.09 10.52
N SER A 397 -40.24 16.91 10.24
CA SER A 397 -40.99 17.66 11.28
C SER A 397 -42.37 17.06 11.56
N THR A 398 -42.64 15.88 11.02
CA THR A 398 -43.92 15.17 11.14
C THR A 398 -43.72 13.83 11.86
N ALA A 399 -44.81 13.30 12.39
CA ALA A 399 -44.82 11.98 13.01
C ALA A 399 -44.24 10.90 12.06
N GLN A 400 -43.34 10.08 12.57
CA GLN A 400 -42.60 9.05 11.85
C GLN A 400 -42.67 7.71 12.58
N ALA A 401 -42.86 6.62 11.83
CA ALA A 401 -42.91 5.30 12.43
C ALA A 401 -41.47 4.86 12.77
N VAL A 402 -41.19 4.65 14.05
CA VAL A 402 -39.84 4.33 14.53
C VAL A 402 -39.47 2.89 14.23
N GLY A 403 -40.36 1.92 14.46
CA GLY A 403 -40.03 0.49 14.39
C GLY A 403 -40.06 -0.16 15.77
N GLY A 404 -39.75 -1.47 15.85
CA GLY A 404 -39.58 -2.20 17.12
C GLY A 404 -40.71 -2.20 18.14
N GLY A 405 -41.92 -1.78 17.75
CA GLY A 405 -43.04 -1.62 18.69
C GLY A 405 -43.00 -0.32 19.49
N LEU A 406 -42.09 0.61 19.17
CA LEU A 406 -41.98 1.93 19.79
C LEU A 406 -43.01 2.94 19.26
N GLY A 407 -43.77 2.57 18.22
CA GLY A 407 -44.88 3.34 17.67
C GLY A 407 -44.47 4.45 16.71
N THR A 408 -45.09 5.63 16.82
CA THR A 408 -44.94 6.76 15.87
C THR A 408 -44.63 8.07 16.59
N ASP A 409 -43.39 8.52 16.47
CA ASP A 409 -42.87 9.65 17.24
C ASP A 409 -42.80 10.92 16.41
N THR A 410 -42.87 12.07 17.06
CA THR A 410 -42.60 13.40 16.49
C THR A 410 -41.42 14.01 17.22
N LEU A 411 -40.33 14.25 16.50
CA LEU A 411 -39.10 14.85 17.03
C LEU A 411 -39.04 16.31 16.60
N SER A 412 -38.60 17.18 17.51
CA SER A 412 -38.39 18.60 17.24
C SER A 412 -37.26 19.13 18.12
N PHE A 413 -36.42 20.00 17.58
CA PHE A 413 -35.28 20.55 18.33
C PHE A 413 -34.42 19.43 18.95
N ILE A 414 -34.07 18.44 18.14
CA ILE A 414 -33.19 17.33 18.47
C ILE A 414 -32.06 17.37 17.43
N GLU A 415 -30.83 17.31 17.90
CA GLU A 415 -29.63 17.37 17.05
C GLU A 415 -28.94 16.01 16.93
N ASN A 416 -29.19 15.05 17.82
CA ASN A 416 -28.49 13.77 17.80
C ASN A 416 -29.44 12.58 17.87
N LEU A 417 -29.00 11.45 17.31
CA LEU A 417 -29.66 10.16 17.38
C LEU A 417 -28.70 9.09 17.88
N ILE A 418 -29.23 8.23 18.76
CA ILE A 418 -28.60 6.97 19.14
C ILE A 418 -29.56 5.85 18.71
N GLY A 419 -29.09 4.94 17.87
CA GLY A 419 -29.78 3.73 17.45
C GLY A 419 -29.79 2.65 18.52
N SER A 420 -30.12 1.44 18.12
CA SER A 420 -30.28 0.23 18.91
C SER A 420 -29.15 -0.77 18.65
N ASP A 421 -29.15 -1.92 19.32
CA ASP A 421 -28.20 -3.00 19.02
C ASP A 421 -28.60 -3.83 17.76
N PHE A 422 -29.36 -3.24 16.83
CA PHE A 422 -29.87 -3.90 15.64
C PHE A 422 -29.86 -2.96 14.44
N ASN A 423 -29.94 -3.54 13.24
CA ASN A 423 -29.95 -2.81 11.96
C ASN A 423 -30.90 -1.60 11.92
N ASP A 424 -30.33 -0.41 11.98
CA ASP A 424 -31.00 0.87 12.03
C ASP A 424 -30.92 1.66 10.73
N ASN A 425 -31.77 2.67 10.63
CA ASN A 425 -31.75 3.67 9.57
C ASN A 425 -31.91 5.07 10.17
N LEU A 426 -30.78 5.75 10.39
CA LEU A 426 -30.70 7.04 11.06
C LEU A 426 -30.36 8.14 10.05
N ILE A 427 -31.19 9.18 9.98
CA ILE A 427 -30.99 10.30 9.06
C ILE A 427 -30.94 11.61 9.85
N GLY A 428 -29.90 12.39 9.65
CA GLY A 428 -29.71 13.72 10.21
C GLY A 428 -30.69 14.77 9.66
N SER A 429 -30.29 16.02 9.85
CA SER A 429 -30.97 17.28 9.56
C SER A 429 -29.99 18.21 8.85
N SER A 430 -30.39 19.42 8.48
CA SER A 430 -29.45 20.38 7.87
C SER A 430 -28.49 21.05 8.86
N SER A 431 -28.29 20.47 10.04
CA SER A 431 -27.47 20.99 11.14
C SER A 431 -26.43 19.93 11.50
N ALA A 432 -25.34 20.32 12.17
CA ALA A 432 -24.38 19.34 12.68
C ALA A 432 -25.05 18.35 13.64
N ASN A 433 -25.01 17.06 13.30
CA ASN A 433 -25.62 15.96 14.02
C ASN A 433 -24.58 14.92 14.46
N LEU A 434 -24.80 14.30 15.62
CA LEU A 434 -24.16 13.04 16.01
C LEU A 434 -25.17 11.91 15.76
N LEU A 435 -24.80 10.97 14.90
CA LEU A 435 -25.55 9.75 14.61
C LEU A 435 -24.72 8.55 15.06
N GLN A 436 -25.23 7.79 16.03
CA GLN A 436 -24.59 6.55 16.52
C GLN A 436 -25.51 5.38 16.17
N GLY A 437 -25.04 4.44 15.36
CA GLY A 437 -25.78 3.24 14.92
C GLY A 437 -26.00 2.28 16.08
N GLY A 438 -24.91 1.68 16.56
CA GLY A 438 -24.94 0.70 17.65
C GLY A 438 -24.34 -0.61 17.18
N ASP A 439 -24.87 -1.74 17.63
CA ASP A 439 -24.60 -3.03 16.96
C ASP A 439 -25.63 -3.21 15.81
N GLY A 440 -25.35 -4.08 14.84
CA GLY A 440 -26.21 -4.29 13.68
C GLY A 440 -25.62 -3.68 12.41
N ALA A 441 -26.19 -4.04 11.26
CA ALA A 441 -25.81 -3.43 9.98
C ALA A 441 -26.69 -2.21 9.72
N ASP A 442 -26.12 -1.04 9.94
CA ASP A 442 -26.84 0.23 10.04
C ASP A 442 -26.67 1.09 8.78
N MET A 443 -27.64 1.96 8.55
CA MET A 443 -27.56 3.00 7.52
C MET A 443 -27.65 4.37 8.17
N LEU A 444 -26.58 5.16 8.06
CA LEU A 444 -26.45 6.48 8.67
C LEU A 444 -26.31 7.53 7.57
N ALA A 445 -27.06 8.63 7.62
CA ALA A 445 -26.96 9.71 6.66
C ALA A 445 -27.01 11.10 7.32
N GLY A 446 -25.91 11.87 7.27
CA GLY A 446 -25.79 13.21 7.87
C GLY A 446 -26.60 14.28 7.15
N ILE A 447 -26.67 14.20 5.81
CA ILE A 447 -27.35 15.10 4.86
C ILE A 447 -26.66 16.44 4.59
N GLU A 448 -26.88 17.49 5.38
CA GLU A 448 -26.16 18.75 5.29
C GLU A 448 -25.67 19.11 6.68
N GLY A 449 -24.42 19.51 6.86
CA GLY A 449 -23.96 19.74 8.22
C GLY A 449 -22.46 19.66 8.34
N SER A 450 -22.00 19.32 9.53
CA SER A 450 -20.65 18.86 9.78
C SER A 450 -20.84 17.79 10.82
N ASP A 451 -21.16 16.61 10.33
CA ASP A 451 -21.79 15.54 11.07
C ASP A 451 -20.75 14.56 11.60
N THR A 452 -21.12 13.84 12.65
CA THR A 452 -20.33 12.72 13.17
C THR A 452 -21.19 11.47 13.06
N LEU A 453 -20.76 10.53 12.22
CA LEU A 453 -21.43 9.26 11.98
C LEU A 453 -20.55 8.14 12.54
N GLU A 454 -21.09 7.39 13.50
CA GLU A 454 -20.46 6.23 14.12
C GLU A 454 -21.34 5.01 13.86
N GLY A 455 -20.91 4.09 12.99
CA GLY A 455 -21.65 2.87 12.66
C GLY A 455 -21.76 1.95 13.86
N GLY A 456 -20.62 1.50 14.39
CA GLY A 456 -20.53 0.67 15.58
C GLY A 456 -20.14 -0.75 15.23
N GLY A 457 -21.00 -1.74 15.45
CA GLY A 457 -20.68 -3.14 15.20
C GLY A 457 -21.59 -3.76 14.13
N GLY A 458 -21.11 -3.96 12.92
CA GLY A 458 -21.82 -4.61 11.83
C GLY A 458 -21.29 -4.15 10.49
N ASN A 459 -22.02 -4.41 9.41
CA ASN A 459 -21.59 -3.95 8.09
C ASN A 459 -22.40 -2.71 7.74
N ASP A 460 -21.82 -1.54 7.99
CA ASP A 460 -22.52 -0.28 8.03
C ASP A 460 -22.36 0.51 6.73
N LEU A 461 -23.35 1.38 6.49
CA LEU A 461 -23.43 2.23 5.34
C LEU A 461 -23.57 3.69 5.78
N LEU A 462 -22.49 4.46 5.65
CA LEU A 462 -22.41 5.84 6.14
C LEU A 462 -22.40 6.82 4.96
N PHE A 463 -23.27 7.81 4.99
CA PHE A 463 -23.30 8.93 4.05
C PHE A 463 -23.11 10.24 4.82
N GLY A 464 -21.95 10.89 4.70
CA GLY A 464 -21.74 12.21 5.32
C GLY A 464 -22.73 13.24 4.77
N GLY A 465 -22.75 13.36 3.44
CA GLY A 465 -23.54 14.38 2.75
C GLY A 465 -22.72 15.66 2.58
N THR A 466 -23.37 16.81 2.46
CA THR A 466 -22.61 18.06 2.29
C THR A 466 -22.10 18.55 3.63
N GLY A 467 -20.81 18.75 3.77
CA GLY A 467 -20.27 19.18 5.05
C GLY A 467 -18.77 19.04 5.13
N VAL A 468 -18.27 19.13 6.36
CA VAL A 468 -17.01 18.49 6.73
C VAL A 468 -17.39 17.48 7.79
N ASP A 469 -17.58 16.25 7.35
CA ASP A 469 -18.13 15.20 8.19
C ASP A 469 -17.00 14.35 8.78
N SER A 470 -17.34 13.57 9.81
CA SER A 470 -16.49 12.60 10.48
C SER A 470 -17.18 11.24 10.44
N LEU A 471 -16.61 10.27 9.72
CA LEU A 471 -17.23 8.97 9.50
C LEU A 471 -16.36 7.85 10.10
N SER A 472 -16.95 7.05 10.98
CA SER A 472 -16.33 5.85 11.56
C SER A 472 -17.24 4.65 11.36
N GLY A 473 -16.78 3.64 10.62
CA GLY A 473 -17.49 2.37 10.42
C GLY A 473 -17.59 1.57 11.72
N GLY A 474 -16.48 1.03 12.21
CA GLY A 474 -16.38 0.33 13.48
C GLY A 474 -15.92 -1.11 13.29
N ASP A 475 -16.61 -2.09 13.86
CA ASP A 475 -16.33 -3.52 13.65
C ASP A 475 -17.21 -4.05 12.51
N GLY A 476 -16.64 -4.61 11.44
CA GLY A 476 -17.37 -5.23 10.33
C GLY A 476 -16.91 -4.68 8.97
N ASP A 477 -17.55 -5.13 7.88
CA ASP A 477 -17.17 -4.66 6.54
C ASP A 477 -18.04 -3.44 6.14
N ASP A 478 -17.48 -2.24 6.27
CA ASP A 478 -18.19 -0.97 6.18
C ASP A 478 -18.01 -0.27 4.83
N THR A 479 -19.00 0.55 4.46
CA THR A 479 -18.92 1.42 3.28
C THR A 479 -19.21 2.87 3.66
N LEU A 480 -18.21 3.73 3.47
CA LEU A 480 -18.23 5.15 3.77
C LEU A 480 -18.33 5.94 2.46
N TYR A 481 -19.43 6.65 2.30
CA TYR A 481 -19.66 7.57 1.19
C TYR A 481 -19.35 8.99 1.63
N VAL A 482 -18.39 9.59 0.92
CA VAL A 482 -17.84 10.91 1.24
C VAL A 482 -18.11 11.92 0.13
N GLU A 483 -18.40 13.15 0.54
CA GLU A 483 -18.60 14.31 -0.34
C GLU A 483 -17.78 15.50 0.22
N GLY A 484 -17.27 16.40 -0.62
CA GLY A 484 -16.63 17.63 -0.11
C GLY A 484 -15.23 17.47 0.52
N ASN A 485 -15.04 17.89 1.78
CA ASN A 485 -13.74 17.87 2.48
C ASN A 485 -13.84 17.09 3.80
N ASP A 486 -14.49 15.93 3.78
CA ASP A 486 -14.67 15.08 4.95
C ASP A 486 -13.34 14.71 5.63
N SER A 487 -13.42 14.48 6.93
CA SER A 487 -12.27 14.28 7.81
C SER A 487 -12.47 13.03 8.68
N LEU A 488 -11.38 12.52 9.27
CA LEU A 488 -11.45 11.41 10.25
C LEU A 488 -12.22 10.17 9.73
N LEU A 489 -11.91 9.75 8.51
CA LEU A 489 -12.46 8.51 7.95
C LEU A 489 -11.77 7.30 8.58
N SER A 490 -12.50 6.45 9.28
CA SER A 490 -11.96 5.20 9.82
C SER A 490 -12.94 4.08 9.49
N GLY A 491 -12.48 3.03 8.81
CA GLY A 491 -13.30 1.82 8.62
C GLY A 491 -13.33 1.00 9.89
N GLY A 492 -12.17 0.82 10.52
CA GLY A 492 -12.06 0.13 11.80
C GLY A 492 -11.58 -1.30 11.59
N ALA A 493 -12.36 -2.29 11.99
CA ALA A 493 -12.00 -3.70 11.91
C ALA A 493 -12.88 -4.45 10.91
N GLY A 494 -12.38 -4.64 9.69
CA GLY A 494 -13.01 -5.48 8.68
C GLY A 494 -12.36 -5.26 7.33
N TYR A 495 -13.13 -5.44 6.26
CA TYR A 495 -12.78 -4.95 4.93
C TYR A 495 -13.64 -3.74 4.58
N ASP A 496 -13.02 -2.57 4.59
CA ASP A 496 -13.73 -1.30 4.56
C ASP A 496 -13.45 -0.52 3.29
N VAL A 497 -14.48 0.19 2.82
CA VAL A 497 -14.52 0.85 1.52
C VAL A 497 -14.88 2.32 1.68
N VAL A 498 -14.05 3.21 1.13
CA VAL A 498 -14.40 4.63 0.92
C VAL A 498 -14.78 4.86 -0.53
N THR A 499 -15.92 5.51 -0.77
CA THR A 499 -16.38 5.89 -2.11
C THR A 499 -16.70 7.38 -2.16
N VAL A 500 -16.12 8.10 -3.11
CA VAL A 500 -16.44 9.49 -3.41
C VAL A 500 -17.71 9.58 -4.26
N LEU A 501 -18.60 10.56 -4.00
CA LEU A 501 -19.83 10.75 -4.78
C LEU A 501 -19.92 12.07 -5.58
N ASP A 502 -19.11 13.08 -5.27
CA ASP A 502 -19.21 14.38 -5.93
C ASP A 502 -18.59 14.35 -7.34
N ALA A 503 -19.29 14.92 -8.32
CA ALA A 503 -18.81 15.08 -9.69
C ALA A 503 -17.83 16.26 -9.87
N ALA A 504 -17.68 17.12 -8.85
CA ALA A 504 -16.81 18.29 -8.88
C ALA A 504 -15.36 18.01 -8.45
N GLY A 505 -15.07 16.80 -7.96
CA GLY A 505 -13.79 16.44 -7.35
C GLY A 505 -13.77 16.68 -5.83
N VAL A 506 -13.19 15.74 -5.08
CA VAL A 506 -13.17 15.69 -3.62
C VAL A 506 -11.74 15.57 -3.10
N SER A 507 -11.41 16.26 -2.00
CA SER A 507 -10.10 16.12 -1.34
C SER A 507 -10.26 15.43 0.00
N VAL A 508 -9.82 14.18 0.09
CA VAL A 508 -10.02 13.30 1.25
C VAL A 508 -8.69 12.75 1.75
N THR A 509 -8.52 12.77 3.08
CA THR A 509 -7.47 12.00 3.76
C THR A 509 -8.08 10.69 4.24
N ILE A 510 -7.57 9.57 3.73
CA ILE A 510 -8.01 8.22 4.12
C ILE A 510 -7.38 7.90 5.48
N GLY A 511 -8.21 7.57 6.47
CA GLY A 511 -7.74 7.15 7.78
C GLY A 511 -7.74 5.64 7.94
N THR A 512 -7.49 5.20 9.17
CA THR A 512 -7.10 3.82 9.48
C THR A 512 -8.17 2.78 9.21
N GLY A 513 -7.74 1.57 8.85
CA GLY A 513 -8.64 0.44 8.60
C GLY A 513 -9.50 0.68 7.38
N ILE A 514 -8.93 1.16 6.27
CA ILE A 514 -9.59 1.26 4.96
C ILE A 514 -8.73 0.49 3.97
N GLU A 515 -9.30 -0.49 3.28
CA GLU A 515 -8.59 -1.34 2.33
C GLU A 515 -8.82 -0.89 0.88
N PHE A 516 -9.90 -0.15 0.60
CA PHE A 516 -10.19 0.38 -0.73
C PHE A 516 -10.72 1.81 -0.68
N ALA A 517 -10.17 2.68 -1.54
CA ALA A 517 -10.68 4.03 -1.77
C ALA A 517 -10.91 4.26 -3.27
N GLY A 518 -12.15 4.58 -3.66
CA GLY A 518 -12.51 4.88 -5.03
C GLY A 518 -12.95 6.33 -5.22
N GLY A 519 -12.32 7.01 -6.18
CA GLY A 519 -12.79 8.24 -6.80
C GLY A 519 -13.99 7.99 -7.70
N TYR A 520 -14.55 9.05 -8.24
CA TYR A 520 -15.72 8.97 -9.12
C TYR A 520 -15.51 9.74 -10.42
N THR A 521 -16.20 10.87 -10.59
CA THR A 521 -15.97 11.77 -11.73
C THR A 521 -15.50 13.09 -11.16
N GLY A 522 -14.61 13.80 -11.85
CA GLY A 522 -14.05 15.06 -11.34
C GLY A 522 -12.65 14.83 -10.78
N ASN A 523 -11.99 15.91 -10.38
CA ASN A 523 -10.58 15.85 -9.99
C ASN A 523 -10.46 15.54 -8.49
N ASP A 524 -10.22 14.29 -8.16
CA ASP A 524 -10.19 13.77 -6.80
C ASP A 524 -8.76 13.80 -6.23
N THR A 525 -8.61 14.13 -4.96
CA THR A 525 -7.38 13.96 -4.19
C THR A 525 -7.61 12.94 -3.09
N LEU A 526 -7.04 11.75 -3.24
CA LEU A 526 -7.15 10.64 -2.29
C LEU A 526 -5.79 10.41 -1.63
N ASN A 527 -5.67 10.85 -0.37
CA ASN A 527 -4.41 10.80 0.36
C ASN A 527 -4.44 9.76 1.48
N ALA A 528 -3.72 8.65 1.28
CA ALA A 528 -3.52 7.57 2.23
C ALA A 528 -2.14 7.61 2.92
N SER A 529 -1.41 8.73 2.89
CA SER A 529 -0.05 8.86 3.44
C SER A 529 0.05 8.61 4.96
N ALA A 530 -1.07 8.49 5.66
CA ALA A 530 -1.13 8.17 7.08
C ALA A 530 -1.26 6.66 7.36
N LEU A 531 -1.48 5.83 6.33
CA LEU A 531 -1.70 4.40 6.48
C LEU A 531 -0.39 3.63 6.58
N THR A 532 -0.45 2.53 7.35
CA THR A 532 0.68 1.60 7.52
C THR A 532 0.36 0.20 7.02
N THR A 533 -0.82 0.05 6.41
CA THR A 533 -1.39 -1.18 5.85
C THR A 533 -1.66 -0.94 4.38
N ALA A 534 -1.58 -2.00 3.58
CA ALA A 534 -1.78 -1.91 2.13
C ALA A 534 -3.19 -1.42 1.79
N ILE A 535 -3.28 -0.50 0.84
CA ILE A 535 -4.54 0.05 0.31
C ILE A 535 -4.61 -0.09 -1.22
N THR A 536 -5.83 -0.22 -1.74
CA THR A 536 -6.11 -0.02 -3.17
C THR A 536 -6.80 1.32 -3.38
N ILE A 537 -6.25 2.17 -4.25
CA ILE A 537 -6.80 3.48 -4.61
C ILE A 537 -7.07 3.54 -6.12
N GLY A 538 -8.28 3.96 -6.52
CA GLY A 538 -8.61 4.24 -7.91
C GLY A 538 -9.14 5.67 -8.09
N GLY A 539 -8.59 6.46 -9.02
CA GLY A 539 -9.03 7.84 -9.31
C GLY A 539 -10.31 7.91 -10.15
N ALA A 540 -10.42 7.03 -11.15
CA ALA A 540 -11.55 6.94 -12.09
C ALA A 540 -11.55 8.05 -13.17
N GLU A 541 -12.60 8.86 -13.34
CA GLU A 541 -12.63 9.88 -14.40
C GLU A 541 -12.25 11.27 -13.84
N GLY A 542 -11.10 11.82 -14.22
CA GLY A 542 -10.68 13.11 -13.67
C GLY A 542 -9.19 13.36 -13.81
N ASN A 543 -8.73 14.53 -13.39
CA ASN A 543 -7.30 14.73 -13.16
C ASN A 543 -7.04 14.54 -11.67
N ASP A 544 -6.69 13.33 -11.28
CA ASP A 544 -6.70 12.90 -9.90
C ASP A 544 -5.31 13.00 -9.27
N THR A 545 -5.27 13.09 -7.94
CA THR A 545 -4.05 13.07 -7.14
C THR A 545 -4.15 11.97 -6.10
N LEU A 546 -3.40 10.89 -6.29
CA LEU A 546 -3.44 9.71 -5.44
C LEU A 546 -2.12 9.62 -4.65
N THR A 547 -2.19 9.26 -3.37
CA THR A 547 -1.00 9.06 -2.53
C THR A 547 -1.19 7.85 -1.65
N GLY A 548 -0.30 6.85 -1.73
CA GLY A 548 -0.29 5.67 -0.87
C GLY A 548 0.36 5.94 0.49
N GLY A 549 0.42 4.88 1.31
CA GLY A 549 0.90 4.86 2.68
C GLY A 549 2.34 4.38 2.80
N THR A 550 2.62 3.56 3.83
CA THR A 550 3.95 2.97 4.07
C THR A 550 4.03 1.47 3.79
N ALA A 551 3.01 0.90 3.14
CA ALA A 551 2.92 -0.51 2.80
C ALA A 551 2.85 -0.64 1.27
N GLY A 552 3.01 -1.85 0.73
CA GLY A 552 2.87 -2.06 -0.71
C GLY A 552 1.44 -1.87 -1.18
N ASP A 553 1.18 -0.79 -1.90
CA ASP A 553 -0.12 -0.30 -2.31
C ASP A 553 -0.41 -0.54 -3.79
N LEU A 554 -1.69 -0.49 -4.17
CA LEU A 554 -2.15 -0.58 -5.55
C LEU A 554 -2.90 0.71 -5.92
N LEU A 555 -2.33 1.50 -6.83
CA LEU A 555 -2.87 2.78 -7.25
C LEU A 555 -3.17 2.78 -8.75
N ALA A 556 -4.35 3.28 -9.13
CA ALA A 556 -4.76 3.41 -10.53
C ALA A 556 -5.38 4.79 -10.79
N GLY A 557 -4.80 5.58 -11.70
CA GLY A 557 -5.26 6.93 -12.05
C GLY A 557 -6.64 6.90 -12.70
N GLY A 558 -6.78 6.11 -13.76
CA GLY A 558 -8.00 5.97 -14.51
C GLY A 558 -7.95 6.74 -15.83
N THR A 559 -8.80 7.74 -16.03
CA THR A 559 -8.76 8.57 -17.23
C THR A 559 -8.55 10.02 -16.87
N GLY A 560 -7.59 10.68 -17.52
CA GLY A 560 -7.40 12.13 -17.39
C GLY A 560 -5.94 12.51 -17.39
N VAL A 561 -5.51 13.33 -16.43
CA VAL A 561 -4.09 13.69 -16.26
C VAL A 561 -3.82 13.61 -14.77
N ASP A 562 -3.32 12.47 -14.35
CA ASP A 562 -3.25 12.06 -12.96
C ASP A 562 -1.86 12.27 -12.38
N THR A 563 -1.80 12.43 -11.06
CA THR A 563 -0.56 12.50 -10.28
C THR A 563 -0.62 11.43 -9.20
N ILE A 564 0.26 10.43 -9.28
CA ILE A 564 0.20 9.25 -8.41
C ILE A 564 1.52 9.09 -7.68
N HIS A 565 1.44 9.06 -6.34
CA HIS A 565 2.56 8.83 -5.43
C HIS A 565 2.37 7.50 -4.70
N GLY A 566 3.29 6.55 -4.85
CA GLY A 566 3.28 5.25 -4.17
C GLY A 566 3.39 5.39 -2.66
N GLY A 567 4.38 6.16 -2.19
CA GLY A 567 4.66 6.35 -0.78
C GLY A 567 5.90 5.58 -0.35
N GLU A 568 5.92 5.04 0.87
CA GLU A 568 6.92 4.00 1.20
C GLU A 568 6.28 2.63 0.96
N GLY A 569 7.03 1.62 0.53
CA GLY A 569 6.47 0.31 0.24
C GLY A 569 6.89 -0.17 -1.15
N ASN A 570 6.46 -1.37 -1.51
CA ASN A 570 6.68 -1.89 -2.86
C ASN A 570 5.35 -1.78 -3.59
N ASP A 571 5.17 -0.69 -4.30
CA ASP A 571 3.90 -0.24 -4.82
C ASP A 571 3.69 -0.71 -6.27
N THR A 572 2.43 -0.72 -6.67
CA THR A 572 2.02 -1.01 -8.04
C THR A 572 1.13 0.13 -8.53
N ILE A 573 1.64 0.88 -9.49
CA ILE A 573 1.05 2.13 -9.97
C ILE A 573 0.65 1.96 -11.43
N PHE A 574 -0.60 2.26 -11.74
CA PHE A 574 -1.15 2.33 -13.09
C PHE A 574 -1.52 3.79 -13.39
N GLY A 575 -0.85 4.43 -14.35
CA GLY A 575 -1.28 5.75 -14.85
C GLY A 575 -2.62 5.67 -15.58
N ASP A 576 -2.82 4.56 -16.30
CA ASP A 576 -3.96 4.33 -17.18
C ASP A 576 -4.01 5.35 -18.34
N ALA A 577 -5.20 5.88 -18.68
CA ALA A 577 -5.40 6.67 -19.88
C ALA A 577 -5.22 8.15 -19.59
N GLY A 578 -4.03 8.67 -19.81
CA GLY A 578 -3.77 10.06 -19.51
C GLY A 578 -2.39 10.49 -19.89
N ALA A 579 -2.01 11.69 -19.45
CA ALA A 579 -0.66 12.19 -19.59
C ALA A 579 -0.05 12.32 -18.20
N ASP A 580 0.11 11.18 -17.53
CA ASP A 580 0.15 11.10 -16.08
C ASP A 580 1.56 11.34 -15.52
N ALA A 581 1.64 11.58 -14.22
CA ALA A 581 2.86 11.73 -13.46
C ALA A 581 2.91 10.66 -12.36
N LEU A 582 3.83 9.70 -12.49
CA LEU A 582 3.94 8.54 -11.61
C LEU A 582 5.23 8.62 -10.79
N TYR A 583 5.08 8.48 -9.48
CA TYR A 583 6.17 8.52 -8.50
C TYR A 583 6.08 7.25 -7.64
N GLY A 584 7.10 6.37 -7.70
CA GLY A 584 7.21 5.23 -6.78
C GLY A 584 7.50 5.67 -5.34
N ASP A 585 8.32 6.73 -5.21
CA ASP A 585 8.83 7.28 -3.97
C ASP A 585 9.81 6.34 -3.24
N GLY A 586 9.36 5.34 -2.48
CA GLY A 586 10.25 4.59 -1.60
C GLY A 586 9.96 3.11 -1.47
N GLY A 587 10.52 2.29 -2.36
CA GLY A 587 10.73 0.86 -2.20
C GLY A 587 11.00 0.24 -3.56
N ASP A 588 10.62 -1.03 -3.77
CA ASP A 588 10.81 -1.66 -5.08
C ASP A 588 9.49 -1.63 -5.89
N ASP A 589 9.29 -0.57 -6.66
CA ASP A 589 8.00 -0.21 -7.24
C ASP A 589 7.79 -0.74 -8.69
N ASN A 590 6.53 -0.88 -9.07
CA ASN A 590 6.11 -1.17 -10.44
C ASN A 590 5.27 -0.02 -11.01
N LEU A 591 5.78 0.65 -12.03
CA LEU A 591 5.09 1.74 -12.73
C LEU A 591 4.62 1.24 -14.11
N TYR A 592 3.32 1.19 -14.32
CA TYR A 592 2.69 0.80 -15.58
C TYR A 592 2.23 2.04 -16.34
N VAL A 593 2.77 2.23 -17.54
CA VAL A 593 2.67 3.49 -18.30
C VAL A 593 2.04 3.32 -19.68
N GLN A 594 1.41 4.38 -20.16
CA GLN A 594 0.82 4.50 -21.50
C GLN A 594 1.35 5.74 -22.26
N GLY A 595 1.06 5.82 -23.56
CA GLY A 595 1.77 6.64 -24.53
C GLY A 595 1.86 8.16 -24.33
N ASN A 596 1.21 8.76 -23.32
CA ASN A 596 1.30 10.20 -23.06
C ASN A 596 1.85 10.58 -21.67
N ASP A 597 2.32 9.63 -20.86
CA ASP A 597 2.82 9.92 -19.51
C ASP A 597 4.03 10.87 -19.54
N THR A 598 4.00 11.86 -18.65
CA THR A 598 4.91 13.03 -18.73
C THR A 598 6.04 13.00 -17.71
N THR A 599 5.88 12.26 -16.61
CA THR A 599 6.87 12.16 -15.53
C THR A 599 6.86 10.75 -14.93
N LEU A 600 8.03 10.11 -14.83
CA LEU A 600 8.21 8.80 -14.20
C LEU A 600 9.43 8.85 -13.29
N GLU A 601 9.22 8.73 -11.98
CA GLU A 601 10.30 8.68 -10.99
C GLU A 601 10.07 7.47 -10.08
N GLY A 602 11.07 6.58 -9.91
CA GLY A 602 10.94 5.45 -8.99
C GLY A 602 11.28 5.86 -7.57
N GLY A 603 12.29 6.72 -7.40
CA GLY A 603 12.69 7.22 -6.09
C GLY A 603 13.80 6.37 -5.47
N THR A 604 13.57 5.76 -4.31
CA THR A 604 14.56 4.89 -3.66
C THR A 604 14.16 3.43 -3.68
N GLY A 605 14.99 2.58 -4.28
CA GLY A 605 14.86 1.12 -4.22
C GLY A 605 15.25 0.52 -5.55
N TYR A 606 14.58 -0.57 -5.96
CA TYR A 606 14.74 -1.16 -7.29
C TYR A 606 13.41 -1.08 -8.06
N ASP A 607 13.31 -0.08 -8.91
CA ASP A 607 12.07 0.36 -9.53
C ASP A 607 11.99 -0.04 -11.00
N ARG A 608 10.78 -0.43 -11.41
CA ARG A 608 10.51 -1.05 -12.72
C ARG A 608 9.40 -0.33 -13.46
N VAL A 609 9.67 0.05 -14.71
CA VAL A 609 8.68 0.62 -15.63
C VAL A 609 8.27 -0.42 -16.67
N TYR A 610 6.96 -0.57 -16.86
CA TYR A 610 6.35 -1.44 -17.86
C TYR A 610 5.47 -0.63 -18.81
N VAL A 611 5.81 -0.61 -20.09
CA VAL A 611 5.01 0.05 -21.12
C VAL A 611 3.89 -0.89 -21.56
N LEU A 612 2.65 -0.40 -21.61
CA LEU A 612 1.47 -1.20 -21.98
C LEU A 612 0.85 -0.86 -23.34
N ASP A 613 1.21 0.27 -23.94
CA ASP A 613 0.63 0.69 -25.22
C ASP A 613 1.21 -0.14 -26.38
N ALA A 614 0.34 -0.58 -27.29
CA ALA A 614 0.72 -1.32 -28.48
C ALA A 614 1.08 -0.41 -29.67
N ALA A 615 0.87 0.90 -29.54
CA ALA A 615 1.12 1.89 -30.58
C ALA A 615 2.54 2.47 -30.58
N GLY A 616 3.37 2.13 -29.58
CA GLY A 616 4.67 2.74 -29.34
C GLY A 616 4.56 4.00 -28.47
N VAL A 617 5.56 4.22 -27.61
CA VAL A 617 5.57 5.27 -26.58
C VAL A 617 6.91 6.00 -26.55
N SER A 618 6.89 7.33 -26.42
CA SER A 618 8.11 8.14 -26.23
C SER A 618 8.18 8.68 -24.80
N ILE A 619 9.04 8.10 -23.97
CA ILE A 619 9.18 8.44 -22.55
C ILE A 619 10.61 8.91 -22.24
N GLY A 620 10.71 9.98 -21.45
CA GLY A 620 11.94 10.31 -20.72
C GLY A 620 11.97 9.56 -19.38
N ILE A 621 13.00 8.77 -19.14
CA ILE A 621 13.14 8.01 -17.90
C ILE A 621 13.66 8.96 -16.82
N GLY A 622 12.90 9.11 -15.73
CA GLY A 622 13.29 9.94 -14.60
C GLY A 622 14.21 9.20 -13.63
N THR A 623 14.53 9.86 -12.52
CA THR A 623 15.52 9.35 -11.56
C THR A 623 14.99 8.17 -10.76
N GLY A 624 15.89 7.29 -10.33
CA GLY A 624 15.57 6.14 -9.49
C GLY A 624 14.76 5.08 -10.22
N ILE A 625 14.93 4.92 -11.52
CA ILE A 625 14.41 3.77 -12.28
C ILE A 625 15.61 2.93 -12.69
N GLU A 626 15.56 1.62 -12.44
CA GLU A 626 16.64 0.70 -12.78
C GLU A 626 16.29 -0.21 -13.95
N LEU A 627 15.01 -0.45 -14.22
CA LEU A 627 14.57 -1.31 -15.32
C LEU A 627 13.37 -0.73 -16.06
N VAL A 628 13.44 -0.77 -17.40
CA VAL A 628 12.38 -0.37 -18.31
C VAL A 628 12.16 -1.50 -19.30
N ALA A 629 10.91 -1.97 -19.41
CA ALA A 629 10.51 -2.97 -20.38
C ALA A 629 9.39 -2.42 -21.28
N GLY A 630 9.68 -2.37 -22.57
CA GLY A 630 8.74 -2.09 -23.65
C GLY A 630 7.79 -3.26 -23.93
N TYR A 631 6.95 -3.09 -24.95
CA TYR A 631 5.98 -4.11 -25.33
C TYR A 631 5.91 -4.34 -26.84
N THR A 632 4.96 -3.71 -27.53
CA THR A 632 4.86 -3.78 -28.99
C THR A 632 4.66 -2.38 -29.52
N GLY A 633 5.19 -2.08 -30.70
CA GLY A 633 5.13 -0.74 -31.29
C GLY A 633 6.47 -0.04 -31.18
N ASP A 634 6.63 1.06 -31.92
CA ASP A 634 7.91 1.78 -32.00
C ASP A 634 8.09 2.66 -30.75
N ASP A 635 8.83 2.15 -29.77
CA ASP A 635 9.08 2.79 -28.47
C ASP A 635 10.32 3.71 -28.53
N THR A 636 10.35 4.75 -27.69
CA THR A 636 11.51 5.63 -27.52
C THR A 636 11.78 5.84 -26.03
N PHE A 637 12.88 5.29 -25.54
CA PHE A 637 13.33 5.45 -24.15
C PHE A 637 14.55 6.36 -24.11
N ASN A 638 14.42 7.50 -23.43
CA ASN A 638 15.53 8.41 -23.24
C ASN A 638 15.96 8.46 -21.77
N ALA A 639 17.06 7.79 -21.46
CA ALA A 639 17.72 7.80 -20.17
C ALA A 639 19.05 8.59 -20.17
N SER A 640 19.32 9.39 -21.20
CA SER A 640 20.61 10.08 -21.40
C SER A 640 21.00 11.06 -20.30
N ALA A 641 20.07 11.42 -19.41
CA ALA A 641 20.30 12.30 -18.27
C ALA A 641 20.63 11.54 -16.97
N LEU A 642 20.56 10.21 -16.97
CA LEU A 642 20.69 9.38 -15.78
C LEU A 642 22.14 8.95 -15.53
N THR A 643 22.47 8.75 -14.26
CA THR A 643 23.82 8.40 -13.79
C THR A 643 23.83 7.10 -12.99
N THR A 644 22.82 6.25 -13.19
CA THR A 644 22.67 4.92 -12.60
C THR A 644 22.76 3.89 -13.69
N ALA A 645 23.13 2.65 -13.35
CA ALA A 645 23.13 1.54 -14.29
C ALA A 645 21.70 1.09 -14.54
N LEU A 646 21.35 0.84 -15.81
CA LEU A 646 19.99 0.58 -16.27
C LEU A 646 19.90 -0.76 -17.00
N THR A 647 18.70 -1.33 -17.02
CA THR A 647 18.32 -2.40 -17.94
C THR A 647 17.13 -1.93 -18.77
N LEU A 648 17.34 -1.71 -20.07
CA LEU A 648 16.36 -1.15 -20.99
C LEU A 648 16.06 -2.17 -22.10
N GLY A 649 14.79 -2.48 -22.34
CA GLY A 649 14.37 -3.41 -23.40
C GLY A 649 13.23 -2.87 -24.24
N GLY A 650 13.36 -2.78 -25.57
CA GLY A 650 12.34 -2.28 -26.49
C GLY A 650 11.22 -3.29 -26.80
N ALA A 651 11.59 -4.56 -26.94
CA ALA A 651 10.72 -5.67 -27.31
C ALA A 651 10.36 -5.70 -28.81
N LEU A 652 9.10 -5.61 -29.23
CA LEU A 652 8.75 -5.71 -30.67
C LEU A 652 8.42 -4.34 -31.26
N GLY A 653 9.21 -3.82 -32.19
CA GLY A 653 9.02 -2.47 -32.72
C GLY A 653 10.31 -1.97 -33.36
N ASN A 654 10.28 -0.81 -34.01
CA ASN A 654 11.51 -0.10 -34.34
C ASN A 654 11.79 0.90 -33.22
N ASP A 655 12.55 0.45 -32.24
CA ASP A 655 12.72 1.11 -30.96
C ASP A 655 13.93 2.05 -30.97
N THR A 656 13.87 3.11 -30.19
CA THR A 656 14.95 4.08 -30.02
C THR A 656 15.32 4.19 -28.55
N ILE A 657 16.46 3.62 -28.15
CA ILE A 657 16.86 3.56 -26.74
C ILE A 657 18.18 4.31 -26.54
N TYR A 658 18.18 5.25 -25.59
CA TYR A 658 19.37 5.96 -25.13
C TYR A 658 19.63 5.60 -23.67
N GLY A 659 20.76 4.93 -23.38
CA GLY A 659 21.30 4.68 -22.05
C GLY A 659 21.79 5.93 -21.32
N GLY A 660 22.23 5.76 -20.09
CA GLY A 660 22.77 6.79 -19.21
C GLY A 660 24.28 6.93 -19.28
N SER A 661 24.90 7.35 -18.17
CA SER A 661 26.36 7.54 -18.06
C SER A 661 27.09 6.43 -17.29
N GLN A 662 26.44 5.30 -17.06
CA GLN A 662 26.98 4.15 -16.34
C GLN A 662 26.82 2.88 -17.18
N ALA A 663 27.41 1.78 -16.73
CA ALA A 663 27.32 0.49 -17.43
C ALA A 663 25.87 -0.03 -17.51
N ASP A 664 25.27 0.09 -18.68
CA ASP A 664 23.88 -0.25 -18.97
C ASP A 664 23.76 -1.57 -19.73
N ILE A 665 22.58 -2.18 -19.64
CA ILE A 665 22.19 -3.33 -20.47
C ILE A 665 21.01 -2.88 -21.33
N ILE A 666 21.19 -2.90 -22.65
CA ILE A 666 20.19 -2.44 -23.62
C ILE A 666 19.86 -3.59 -24.58
N SER A 667 18.58 -3.84 -24.82
CA SER A 667 18.10 -4.81 -25.82
C SER A 667 17.04 -4.14 -26.70
N GLY A 668 17.22 -4.20 -28.01
CA GLY A 668 16.25 -3.71 -28.99
C GLY A 668 15.06 -4.66 -29.06
N GLY A 669 15.32 -5.90 -29.48
CA GLY A 669 14.38 -7.00 -29.44
C GLY A 669 14.03 -7.47 -30.85
N GLY A 670 12.99 -6.94 -31.48
CA GLY A 670 12.66 -7.32 -32.85
C GLY A 670 12.11 -6.14 -33.62
N GLY A 671 12.77 -5.80 -34.71
CA GLY A 671 12.50 -4.65 -35.57
C GLY A 671 13.80 -3.89 -35.80
N ALA A 672 13.77 -2.81 -36.58
CA ALA A 672 15.01 -2.09 -36.91
C ALA A 672 15.29 -1.01 -35.86
N ASP A 673 16.13 -1.35 -34.88
CA ASP A 673 16.32 -0.58 -33.66
C ASP A 673 17.49 0.41 -33.74
N TYR A 674 17.39 1.46 -32.92
CA TYR A 674 18.44 2.48 -32.73
C TYR A 674 18.83 2.52 -31.25
N LEU A 675 19.99 1.95 -30.92
CA LEU A 675 20.41 1.71 -29.54
C LEU A 675 21.72 2.45 -29.25
N VAL A 676 21.74 3.25 -28.18
CA VAL A 676 22.91 4.06 -27.80
C VAL A 676 23.21 3.88 -26.32
N GLY A 677 24.41 3.40 -25.97
CA GLY A 677 24.88 3.25 -24.58
C GLY A 677 25.21 4.59 -23.90
N ASN A 678 25.79 5.53 -24.66
CA ASN A 678 26.32 6.82 -24.23
C ASN A 678 27.64 6.73 -23.44
N GLY A 679 27.60 6.54 -22.13
CA GLY A 679 28.83 6.51 -21.34
C GLY A 679 28.78 5.34 -20.39
N GLY A 680 29.82 4.53 -20.29
CA GLY A 680 29.72 3.36 -19.44
C GLY A 680 30.64 2.23 -19.83
N ALA A 681 30.18 1.01 -19.62
CA ALA A 681 30.80 -0.21 -20.11
C ALA A 681 29.60 -1.09 -20.44
N ASP A 682 28.97 -0.74 -21.54
CA ASP A 682 27.59 -1.08 -21.83
C ASP A 682 27.51 -2.42 -22.54
N VAL A 683 26.40 -3.12 -22.37
CA VAL A 683 26.08 -4.34 -23.11
C VAL A 683 24.83 -4.09 -23.93
N ILE A 684 24.98 -4.03 -25.25
CA ILE A 684 23.91 -3.68 -26.19
C ILE A 684 23.62 -4.88 -27.08
N PHE A 685 22.36 -5.30 -27.15
CA PHE A 685 21.84 -6.36 -28.00
C PHE A 685 20.86 -5.74 -29.02
N GLY A 686 21.13 -5.88 -30.32
CA GLY A 686 20.18 -5.55 -31.38
C GLY A 686 19.02 -6.56 -31.41
N ASP A 687 19.40 -7.83 -31.35
CA ASP A 687 18.53 -9.02 -31.38
C ASP A 687 18.09 -9.40 -32.81
N ASP A 688 16.83 -9.22 -33.24
CA ASP A 688 16.36 -9.59 -34.60
C ASP A 688 16.14 -8.33 -35.48
N ASP A 689 16.38 -8.45 -36.79
CA ASP A 689 16.30 -7.41 -37.83
C ASP A 689 17.53 -6.47 -37.89
N ASN A 690 17.48 -5.40 -38.71
CA ASN A 690 18.67 -4.60 -39.02
C ASN A 690 18.81 -3.42 -38.05
N ASP A 691 19.81 -3.47 -37.18
CA ASP A 691 19.95 -2.55 -36.05
C ASP A 691 21.12 -1.58 -36.20
N LEU A 692 21.02 -0.46 -35.48
CA LEU A 692 22.12 0.48 -35.28
C LEU A 692 22.48 0.54 -33.79
N LEU A 693 23.66 0.06 -33.45
CA LEU A 693 24.19 0.02 -32.08
C LEU A 693 25.37 0.97 -31.94
N ALA A 694 25.37 1.79 -30.89
CA ALA A 694 26.48 2.69 -30.57
C ALA A 694 26.83 2.67 -29.07
N GLY A 695 28.03 2.22 -28.71
CA GLY A 695 28.57 2.28 -27.33
C GLY A 695 28.87 3.73 -26.90
N ILE A 696 29.56 4.47 -27.78
CA ILE A 696 29.99 5.87 -27.63
C ILE A 696 31.22 6.03 -26.74
N ASP A 697 31.10 6.04 -25.42
CA ASP A 697 32.23 6.20 -24.49
C ASP A 697 32.25 5.02 -23.52
N GLY A 698 33.31 4.20 -23.51
CA GLY A 698 33.30 3.07 -22.60
C GLY A 698 34.27 1.94 -22.87
N THR A 699 33.85 0.75 -22.47
CA THR A 699 34.46 -0.53 -22.84
C THR A 699 33.28 -1.42 -23.04
N ASP A 700 32.72 -1.32 -24.22
CA ASP A 700 31.37 -1.73 -24.51
C ASP A 700 31.36 -3.10 -25.19
N THR A 701 30.22 -3.77 -25.12
CA THR A 701 30.00 -5.05 -25.77
C THR A 701 28.72 -4.97 -26.58
N LEU A 702 28.86 -4.96 -27.91
CA LEU A 702 27.76 -4.81 -28.86
C LEU A 702 27.54 -6.15 -29.59
N TYR A 703 26.31 -6.64 -29.56
CA TYR A 703 25.85 -7.81 -30.31
C TYR A 703 24.75 -7.37 -31.28
N GLY A 704 25.00 -7.44 -32.58
CA GLY A 704 23.99 -7.14 -33.61
C GLY A 704 22.84 -8.13 -33.53
N GLY A 705 23.13 -9.41 -33.70
CA GLY A 705 22.14 -10.47 -33.57
C GLY A 705 21.82 -11.06 -34.93
N GLY A 706 20.61 -10.88 -35.46
CA GLY A 706 20.20 -11.40 -36.76
C GLY A 706 19.73 -10.28 -37.67
N GLY A 707 20.52 -9.85 -38.63
CA GLY A 707 20.25 -8.64 -39.38
C GLY A 707 21.41 -8.24 -40.29
N GLY A 708 21.30 -7.10 -40.94
CA GLY A 708 22.46 -6.40 -41.47
C GLY A 708 22.72 -5.20 -40.59
N ASP A 709 23.56 -5.38 -39.58
CA ASP A 709 23.67 -4.49 -38.44
C ASP A 709 24.83 -3.51 -38.58
N LEU A 710 24.69 -2.37 -37.89
CA LEU A 710 25.67 -1.31 -37.86
C LEU A 710 26.15 -1.06 -36.43
N LEU A 711 27.37 -1.50 -36.13
CA LEU A 711 27.93 -1.45 -34.79
C LEU A 711 29.03 -0.38 -34.71
N PHE A 712 28.91 0.55 -33.77
CA PHE A 712 29.92 1.56 -33.44
C PHE A 712 30.36 1.37 -31.98
N GLY A 713 31.60 0.91 -31.76
CA GLY A 713 32.16 0.83 -30.40
C GLY A 713 32.28 2.22 -29.78
N GLY A 714 32.94 3.13 -30.52
CA GLY A 714 33.21 4.48 -30.07
C GLY A 714 34.59 4.55 -29.39
N THR A 715 34.71 5.38 -28.35
CA THR A 715 35.96 5.47 -27.59
C THR A 715 36.01 4.37 -26.55
N GLY A 716 37.09 3.58 -26.54
CA GLY A 716 37.12 2.44 -25.64
C GLY A 716 38.07 1.35 -26.06
N VAL A 717 37.92 0.21 -25.41
CA VAL A 717 38.41 -1.07 -25.90
C VAL A 717 37.18 -1.97 -25.93
N ASP A 718 36.55 -2.06 -27.08
CA ASP A 718 35.21 -2.61 -27.20
C ASP A 718 35.24 -4.05 -27.73
N ASN A 719 34.11 -4.74 -27.58
CA ASN A 719 33.84 -6.05 -28.18
C ASN A 719 32.62 -5.92 -29.09
N LEU A 720 32.80 -6.15 -30.39
CA LEU A 720 31.72 -6.05 -31.38
C LEU A 720 31.51 -7.44 -32.01
N SER A 721 30.25 -7.85 -32.11
CA SER A 721 29.83 -9.10 -32.75
C SER A 721 28.64 -8.80 -33.66
N GLY A 722 28.79 -8.97 -34.98
CA GLY A 722 27.72 -8.80 -35.96
C GLY A 722 26.59 -9.81 -35.74
N GLY A 723 26.87 -11.09 -35.95
CA GLY A 723 25.90 -12.17 -35.76
C GLY A 723 25.52 -12.82 -37.09
N ASP A 724 24.24 -13.09 -37.32
CA ASP A 724 23.75 -13.61 -38.59
C ASP A 724 23.42 -12.44 -39.53
N GLY A 725 23.97 -12.43 -40.75
CA GLY A 725 23.63 -11.51 -41.83
C GLY A 725 24.83 -10.70 -42.32
N ASN A 726 24.62 -9.47 -42.79
CA ASN A 726 25.69 -8.72 -43.45
C ASN A 726 26.00 -7.46 -42.66
N ASP A 727 26.94 -7.58 -41.74
CA ASP A 727 27.18 -6.60 -40.70
C ASP A 727 28.34 -5.67 -41.04
N THR A 728 28.28 -4.46 -40.50
CA THR A 728 29.36 -3.48 -40.60
C THR A 728 29.77 -3.02 -39.22
N LEU A 729 31.01 -3.31 -38.86
CA LEU A 729 31.63 -2.97 -37.58
C LEU A 729 32.57 -1.77 -37.78
N TYR A 730 32.25 -0.66 -37.13
CA TYR A 730 33.08 0.54 -37.10
C TYR A 730 33.94 0.59 -35.86
N VAL A 731 35.25 0.73 -36.08
CA VAL A 731 36.27 0.67 -35.03
C VAL A 731 36.97 2.02 -34.90
N GLU A 732 36.94 2.59 -33.69
CA GLU A 732 37.57 3.86 -33.30
C GLU A 732 38.57 3.62 -32.14
N GLY A 733 39.47 2.63 -32.27
CA GLY A 733 40.46 2.34 -31.22
C GLY A 733 41.09 0.96 -31.30
N ASN A 734 41.67 0.51 -30.17
CA ASN A 734 42.30 -0.81 -30.04
C ASN A 734 41.31 -1.85 -29.48
N ASP A 735 40.21 -2.08 -30.19
CA ASP A 735 39.14 -2.99 -29.77
C ASP A 735 39.62 -4.45 -29.64
N ALA A 736 39.04 -5.17 -28.67
CA ALA A 736 39.59 -6.44 -28.20
C ALA A 736 39.00 -7.68 -28.89
N LEU A 737 37.77 -7.59 -29.41
CA LEU A 737 37.09 -8.69 -30.09
C LEU A 737 36.20 -8.14 -31.21
N LEU A 738 36.41 -8.59 -32.44
CA LEU A 738 35.67 -8.14 -33.62
C LEU A 738 35.23 -9.35 -34.43
N GLU A 739 34.01 -9.83 -34.19
CA GLU A 739 33.46 -11.04 -34.84
C GLU A 739 32.35 -10.64 -35.82
N GLY A 740 32.41 -11.16 -37.05
CA GLY A 740 31.36 -10.95 -38.06
C GLY A 740 30.20 -11.89 -37.84
N GLY A 741 30.49 -13.18 -37.69
CA GLY A 741 29.50 -14.23 -37.59
C GLY A 741 29.20 -14.87 -38.95
N ALA A 742 27.93 -14.94 -39.33
CA ALA A 742 27.45 -15.62 -40.51
C ALA A 742 26.88 -14.65 -41.56
N GLY A 743 27.71 -14.25 -42.52
CA GLY A 743 27.23 -13.73 -43.79
C GLY A 743 28.34 -13.03 -44.55
N HIS A 744 28.19 -11.74 -44.81
CA HIS A 744 29.21 -10.94 -45.50
C HIS A 744 29.50 -9.68 -44.70
N ASP A 745 30.53 -9.77 -43.87
CA ASP A 745 30.78 -8.84 -42.78
C ASP A 745 32.02 -7.98 -43.05
N VAL A 746 31.95 -6.72 -42.61
CA VAL A 746 32.90 -5.66 -42.97
C VAL A 746 33.38 -4.95 -41.72
N ILE A 747 34.69 -4.87 -41.51
CA ILE A 747 35.32 -3.95 -40.56
C ILE A 747 35.77 -2.69 -41.29
N THR A 748 35.39 -1.52 -40.76
CA THR A 748 35.87 -0.22 -41.21
C THR A 748 36.52 0.53 -40.05
N VAL A 749 37.81 0.84 -40.18
CA VAL A 749 38.53 1.69 -39.24
C VAL A 749 38.19 3.16 -39.51
N LEU A 750 37.94 3.94 -38.44
CA LEU A 750 37.64 5.37 -38.53
C LEU A 750 38.71 6.27 -37.88
N ASP A 751 39.63 5.71 -37.10
CA ASP A 751 40.69 6.48 -36.43
C ASP A 751 41.77 6.92 -37.43
N ALA A 752 42.10 8.22 -37.43
CA ALA A 752 43.17 8.79 -38.25
C ALA A 752 44.56 8.67 -37.61
N ALA A 753 44.65 8.18 -36.37
CA ALA A 753 45.89 8.01 -35.62
C ALA A 753 46.52 6.61 -35.77
N GLY A 754 45.83 5.66 -36.40
CA GLY A 754 46.20 4.26 -36.51
C GLY A 754 45.61 3.40 -35.38
N VAL A 755 45.15 2.18 -35.70
CA VAL A 755 44.59 1.21 -34.75
C VAL A 755 45.42 -0.06 -34.66
N SER A 756 45.30 -0.81 -33.57
CA SER A 756 45.85 -2.17 -33.45
C SER A 756 44.75 -3.13 -33.03
N ILE A 757 44.24 -3.91 -33.99
CA ILE A 757 43.09 -4.80 -33.80
C ILE A 757 43.41 -6.24 -34.17
N THR A 758 42.76 -7.16 -33.47
CA THR A 758 42.71 -8.57 -33.85
C THR A 758 41.36 -8.85 -34.49
N ILE A 759 41.38 -9.27 -35.75
CA ILE A 759 40.18 -9.60 -36.52
C ILE A 759 39.74 -11.01 -36.11
N GLY A 760 38.49 -11.11 -35.65
CA GLY A 760 37.85 -12.35 -35.25
C GLY A 760 37.25 -13.10 -36.44
N THR A 761 36.50 -14.17 -36.15
CA THR A 761 35.94 -15.05 -37.17
C THR A 761 34.76 -14.41 -37.92
N GLY A 762 34.51 -14.89 -39.15
CA GLY A 762 33.36 -14.46 -39.95
C GLY A 762 33.51 -13.09 -40.62
N ILE A 763 34.70 -12.49 -40.69
CA ILE A 763 34.93 -11.22 -41.39
C ILE A 763 35.52 -11.50 -42.78
N GLU A 764 34.88 -10.98 -43.84
CA GLU A 764 35.36 -11.09 -45.22
C GLU A 764 36.19 -9.89 -45.68
N PHE A 765 35.95 -8.70 -45.11
CA PHE A 765 36.67 -7.49 -45.47
C PHE A 765 37.06 -6.67 -44.24
N ALA A 766 38.33 -6.27 -44.15
CA ALA A 766 38.83 -5.32 -43.16
C ALA A 766 39.64 -4.21 -43.84
N GLY A 767 39.22 -2.95 -43.65
CA GLY A 767 39.93 -1.79 -44.18
C GLY A 767 40.45 -0.88 -43.07
N GLY A 768 41.75 -0.58 -43.13
CA GLY A 768 42.41 0.50 -42.42
C GLY A 768 41.99 1.88 -42.94
N TYR A 769 42.56 2.93 -42.34
CA TYR A 769 42.26 4.31 -42.69
C TYR A 769 43.54 5.10 -42.96
N THR A 770 43.72 6.25 -42.30
CA THR A 770 44.98 6.98 -42.33
C THR A 770 45.69 6.77 -40.99
N GLY A 771 47.01 6.65 -40.97
CA GLY A 771 47.77 6.36 -39.76
C GLY A 771 48.39 4.97 -39.80
N ASP A 772 49.27 4.65 -38.85
CA ASP A 772 49.97 3.35 -38.85
C ASP A 772 49.05 2.28 -38.23
N ASP A 773 48.37 1.49 -39.06
CA ASP A 773 47.38 0.48 -38.67
C ASP A 773 48.03 -0.90 -38.47
N THR A 774 47.54 -1.69 -37.51
CA THR A 774 47.91 -3.09 -37.31
C THR A 774 46.64 -3.95 -37.36
N LEU A 775 46.44 -4.65 -38.47
CA LEU A 775 45.28 -5.49 -38.75
C LEU A 775 45.69 -6.97 -38.73
N ASN A 776 45.37 -7.67 -37.64
CA ASN A 776 45.81 -9.05 -37.44
C ASN A 776 44.64 -10.04 -37.57
N ALA A 777 44.57 -10.75 -38.69
CA ALA A 777 43.59 -11.80 -38.98
C ALA A 777 44.10 -13.22 -38.73
N SER A 778 45.16 -13.41 -37.94
CA SER A 778 45.72 -14.76 -37.65
C SER A 778 44.73 -15.76 -37.02
N ALA A 779 43.59 -15.29 -36.51
CA ALA A 779 42.50 -16.12 -35.98
C ALA A 779 41.46 -16.52 -37.05
N VAL A 780 41.49 -15.92 -38.24
CA VAL A 780 40.52 -16.12 -39.32
C VAL A 780 40.88 -17.38 -40.10
N THR A 781 39.86 -18.21 -40.39
CA THR A 781 40.05 -19.50 -41.09
C THR A 781 39.41 -19.56 -42.48
N THR A 782 38.77 -18.46 -42.87
CA THR A 782 38.14 -18.21 -44.17
C THR A 782 38.90 -17.13 -44.92
N ALA A 783 38.74 -17.07 -46.24
CA ALA A 783 39.43 -16.07 -47.04
C ALA A 783 38.99 -14.65 -46.64
N ILE A 784 39.96 -13.78 -46.32
CA ILE A 784 39.74 -12.38 -45.96
C ILE A 784 40.45 -11.43 -46.93
N THR A 785 39.85 -10.27 -47.18
CA THR A 785 40.52 -9.14 -47.83
C THR A 785 40.88 -8.07 -46.81
N ILE A 786 42.17 -7.73 -46.72
CA ILE A 786 42.70 -6.72 -45.80
C ILE A 786 43.36 -5.59 -46.59
N GLY A 787 43.00 -4.33 -46.31
CA GLY A 787 43.67 -3.15 -46.86
C GLY A 787 44.21 -2.23 -45.76
N GLY A 788 45.47 -1.82 -45.82
CA GLY A 788 46.11 -0.89 -44.86
C GLY A 788 45.74 0.58 -45.09
N ALA A 789 45.70 0.99 -46.37
CA ALA A 789 45.41 2.35 -46.83
C ALA A 789 46.59 3.34 -46.67
N GLU A 790 46.48 4.48 -45.97
CA GLU A 790 47.59 5.46 -45.88
C GLU A 790 48.31 5.34 -44.53
N GLY A 791 49.51 4.78 -44.45
CA GLY A 791 50.16 4.50 -43.16
C GLY A 791 51.38 3.62 -43.29
N ASN A 792 52.15 3.43 -42.21
CA ASN A 792 53.11 2.31 -42.15
C ASN A 792 52.41 1.14 -41.47
N ASP A 793 51.72 0.33 -42.25
CA ASP A 793 50.76 -0.63 -41.75
C ASP A 793 51.38 -1.99 -41.49
N THR A 794 50.82 -2.74 -40.54
CA THR A 794 51.17 -4.13 -40.26
C THR A 794 49.96 -5.01 -40.46
N LEU A 795 49.95 -5.77 -41.56
CA LEU A 795 48.85 -6.65 -41.92
C LEU A 795 49.25 -8.12 -41.70
N THR A 796 48.35 -8.93 -41.18
CA THR A 796 48.56 -10.37 -41.02
C THR A 796 47.31 -11.12 -41.45
N GLY A 797 47.41 -12.03 -42.41
CA GLY A 797 46.31 -12.89 -42.85
C GLY A 797 46.07 -14.07 -41.92
N GLY A 798 45.08 -14.87 -42.29
CA GLY A 798 44.57 -16.01 -41.56
C GLY A 798 45.17 -17.34 -42.03
N THR A 799 44.32 -18.37 -42.09
CA THR A 799 44.72 -19.72 -42.52
C THR A 799 44.16 -20.15 -43.88
N ALA A 800 43.54 -19.22 -44.61
CA ALA A 800 42.95 -19.45 -45.93
C ALA A 800 43.71 -18.61 -46.97
N GLY A 801 43.40 -18.78 -48.25
CA GLY A 801 43.98 -17.91 -49.28
C GLY A 801 43.40 -16.51 -49.20
N ASP A 802 44.20 -15.56 -48.75
CA ASP A 802 43.83 -14.20 -48.41
C ASP A 802 44.31 -13.18 -49.44
N LEU A 803 43.71 -11.99 -49.42
CA LEU A 803 44.10 -10.85 -50.25
C LEU A 803 44.50 -9.68 -49.36
N LEU A 804 45.79 -9.32 -49.35
CA LEU A 804 46.33 -8.26 -48.51
C LEU A 804 46.91 -7.15 -49.38
N ALA A 805 46.59 -5.89 -49.08
CA ALA A 805 47.12 -4.71 -49.76
C ALA A 805 47.58 -3.66 -48.75
N GLY A 806 48.88 -3.32 -48.76
CA GLY A 806 49.47 -2.33 -47.84
C GLY A 806 48.90 -0.94 -48.07
N GLY A 807 48.96 -0.46 -49.31
CA GLY A 807 48.48 0.85 -49.71
C GLY A 807 49.63 1.82 -49.92
N THR A 808 49.73 2.88 -49.13
CA THR A 808 50.85 3.84 -49.23
C THR A 808 51.59 3.95 -47.91
N GLY A 809 52.91 3.80 -47.92
CA GLY A 809 53.75 4.03 -46.76
C GLY A 809 54.94 3.08 -46.70
N VAL A 810 55.21 2.49 -45.54
CA VAL A 810 56.25 1.45 -45.38
C VAL A 810 55.64 0.33 -44.60
N ASP A 811 55.10 -0.65 -45.31
CA ASP A 811 54.19 -1.64 -44.78
C ASP A 811 54.91 -2.95 -44.45
N THR A 812 54.36 -3.69 -43.50
CA THR A 812 54.78 -5.05 -43.14
C THR A 812 53.59 -5.98 -43.30
N ILE A 813 53.65 -6.88 -44.27
CA ILE A 813 52.51 -7.74 -44.63
C ILE A 813 52.90 -9.20 -44.51
N HIS A 814 52.15 -9.94 -43.71
CA HIS A 814 52.25 -11.38 -43.50
C HIS A 814 51.03 -12.08 -44.07
N GLY A 815 51.20 -13.00 -45.02
CA GLY A 815 50.11 -13.78 -45.64
C GLY A 815 49.43 -14.70 -44.64
N GLY A 816 50.21 -15.39 -43.81
CA GLY A 816 49.71 -16.38 -42.87
C GLY A 816 49.85 -17.79 -43.44
N GLU A 817 48.88 -18.66 -43.19
CA GLU A 817 48.83 -19.96 -43.88
C GLU A 817 47.79 -19.85 -45.00
N GLY A 818 48.02 -20.40 -46.18
CA GLY A 818 47.11 -20.17 -47.28
C GLY A 818 47.82 -20.07 -48.62
N ASN A 819 47.07 -19.76 -49.66
CA ASN A 819 47.68 -19.37 -50.93
C ASN A 819 47.30 -17.91 -51.14
N ASP A 820 48.17 -17.04 -50.66
CA ASP A 820 47.85 -15.64 -50.43
C ASP A 820 48.26 -14.77 -51.62
N ILE A 821 47.56 -13.67 -51.77
CA ILE A 821 47.85 -12.63 -52.74
C ILE A 821 48.19 -11.36 -51.95
N ILE A 822 49.44 -10.94 -52.05
CA ILE A 822 49.98 -9.82 -51.27
C ILE A 822 50.40 -8.70 -52.23
N PHE A 823 49.88 -7.49 -52.01
CA PHE A 823 50.28 -6.27 -52.69
C PHE A 823 50.96 -5.34 -51.67
N GLY A 824 52.25 -5.05 -51.86
CA GLY A 824 52.92 -4.00 -51.07
C GLY A 824 52.41 -2.59 -51.44
N ASP A 825 52.04 -2.41 -52.71
CA ASP A 825 51.64 -1.12 -53.28
C ASP A 825 52.78 -0.08 -53.18
N ALA A 826 52.53 1.14 -52.70
CA ALA A 826 53.47 2.24 -52.80
C ALA A 826 54.28 2.42 -51.51
N GLY A 827 55.50 1.90 -51.49
CA GLY A 827 56.31 2.00 -50.29
C GLY A 827 57.70 1.41 -50.43
N ALA A 828 58.29 1.09 -49.28
CA ALA A 828 59.52 0.30 -49.21
C ALA A 828 59.24 -0.89 -48.30
N ASP A 829 58.36 -1.76 -48.77
CA ASP A 829 57.56 -2.63 -47.91
C ASP A 829 58.31 -3.93 -47.59
N ALA A 830 57.78 -4.67 -46.61
CA ALA A 830 58.28 -5.98 -46.21
C ALA A 830 57.14 -6.99 -46.37
N LEU A 831 57.28 -7.90 -47.33
CA LEU A 831 56.24 -8.86 -47.70
C LEU A 831 56.68 -10.28 -47.36
N TYR A 832 55.83 -10.99 -46.62
CA TYR A 832 56.04 -12.36 -46.17
C TYR A 832 54.83 -13.21 -46.59
N GLY A 833 55.02 -14.24 -47.43
CA GLY A 833 53.96 -15.21 -47.76
C GLY A 833 53.64 -16.13 -46.57
N ASP A 834 54.67 -16.48 -45.80
CA ASP A 834 54.64 -17.40 -44.67
C ASP A 834 54.34 -18.86 -45.07
N GLY A 835 53.10 -19.26 -45.32
CA GLY A 835 52.71 -20.67 -45.39
C GLY A 835 51.74 -21.05 -46.50
N GLY A 836 52.20 -21.17 -47.74
CA GLY A 836 51.59 -21.99 -48.78
C GLY A 836 52.10 -21.58 -50.16
N ASP A 837 51.25 -21.60 -51.20
CA ASP A 837 51.70 -21.23 -52.55
C ASP A 837 51.36 -19.76 -52.87
N ASP A 838 52.19 -18.83 -52.39
CA ASP A 838 51.86 -17.41 -52.31
C ASP A 838 52.22 -16.62 -53.58
N SER A 839 51.59 -15.45 -53.74
CA SER A 839 51.83 -14.51 -54.84
C SER A 839 52.04 -13.09 -54.31
N LEU A 840 53.30 -12.66 -54.29
CA LEU A 840 53.74 -11.36 -53.80
C LEU A 840 53.94 -10.42 -54.99
N TYR A 841 53.23 -9.29 -54.98
CA TYR A 841 53.29 -8.25 -56.00
C TYR A 841 54.04 -7.04 -55.46
N VAL A 842 55.13 -6.69 -56.13
CA VAL A 842 56.12 -5.71 -55.65
C VAL A 842 56.24 -4.50 -56.58
N VAL A 843 56.45 -3.33 -55.99
CA VAL A 843 56.60 -2.05 -56.69
C VAL A 843 57.68 -1.22 -55.99
N GLY A 844 58.54 -0.51 -56.72
CA GLY A 844 59.48 0.43 -56.10
C GLY A 844 60.65 -0.23 -55.34
N ASN A 845 60.91 0.18 -54.08
CA ASN A 845 62.10 -0.21 -53.31
C ASN A 845 61.77 -1.14 -52.12
N ASP A 846 60.89 -2.12 -52.34
CA ASP A 846 60.54 -3.09 -51.30
C ASP A 846 61.79 -3.77 -50.73
N SER A 847 61.85 -3.79 -49.40
CA SER A 847 63.10 -3.99 -48.66
C SER A 847 63.30 -5.43 -48.22
N THR A 848 62.24 -6.24 -48.16
CA THR A 848 62.27 -7.66 -47.76
C THR A 848 61.15 -8.43 -48.46
N LEU A 849 61.49 -9.56 -49.09
CA LEU A 849 60.54 -10.47 -49.75
C LEU A 849 60.85 -11.91 -49.35
N GLU A 850 59.97 -12.54 -48.59
CA GLU A 850 60.08 -13.94 -48.18
C GLU A 850 58.78 -14.66 -48.55
N GLY A 851 58.84 -15.76 -49.29
CA GLY A 851 57.67 -16.60 -49.60
C GLY A 851 57.30 -17.52 -48.45
N GLY A 852 58.29 -18.13 -47.80
CA GLY A 852 58.09 -19.02 -46.66
C GLY A 852 58.04 -20.50 -47.06
N THR A 853 56.97 -21.22 -46.72
CA THR A 853 56.83 -22.65 -47.05
C THR A 853 55.79 -22.90 -48.14
N GLY A 854 56.24 -23.37 -49.30
CA GLY A 854 55.35 -23.85 -50.37
C GLY A 854 55.99 -23.57 -51.72
N TYR A 855 55.20 -23.19 -52.72
CA TYR A 855 55.70 -22.73 -54.02
C TYR A 855 55.32 -21.26 -54.25
N ASP A 856 56.27 -20.38 -53.98
CA ASP A 856 56.03 -18.95 -53.87
C ASP A 856 56.47 -18.19 -55.12
N ARG A 857 55.69 -17.15 -55.45
CA ARG A 857 55.85 -16.37 -56.68
C ARG A 857 55.93 -14.89 -56.37
N VAL A 858 56.94 -14.23 -56.90
CA VAL A 858 57.10 -12.77 -56.86
C VAL A 858 56.86 -12.20 -58.26
N TYR A 859 56.00 -11.19 -58.35
CA TYR A 859 55.69 -10.47 -59.58
C TYR A 859 56.08 -8.99 -59.42
N VAL A 860 57.05 -8.55 -60.20
CA VAL A 860 57.46 -7.13 -60.24
C VAL A 860 56.52 -6.36 -61.15
N LEU A 861 55.93 -5.27 -60.68
CA LEU A 861 54.95 -4.48 -61.44
C LEU A 861 55.46 -3.09 -61.84
N ASP A 862 56.61 -2.64 -61.32
CA ASP A 862 57.18 -1.33 -61.66
C ASP A 862 57.71 -1.31 -63.11
N ALA A 863 57.55 -0.17 -63.78
CA ALA A 863 58.06 0.07 -65.14
C ALA A 863 59.42 0.77 -65.15
N ALA A 864 59.93 1.21 -64.00
CA ALA A 864 61.15 2.00 -63.87
C ALA A 864 62.43 1.18 -63.61
N GLY A 865 62.32 -0.13 -63.41
CA GLY A 865 63.41 -1.02 -62.98
C GLY A 865 63.57 -1.03 -61.46
N VAL A 866 63.77 -2.22 -60.88
CA VAL A 866 63.81 -2.46 -59.43
C VAL A 866 65.04 -3.27 -59.05
N SER A 867 65.68 -2.94 -57.92
CA SER A 867 66.75 -3.75 -57.33
C SER A 867 66.26 -4.46 -56.08
N ILE A 868 65.96 -5.76 -56.20
CA ILE A 868 65.40 -6.59 -55.12
C ILE A 868 66.42 -7.65 -54.69
N GLY A 869 66.68 -7.70 -53.38
CA GLY A 869 67.24 -8.88 -52.73
C GLY A 869 66.09 -9.85 -52.44
N ILE A 870 66.10 -11.02 -53.07
CA ILE A 870 65.12 -12.06 -52.81
C ILE A 870 65.55 -12.71 -51.49
N GLY A 871 64.60 -12.97 -50.60
CA GLY A 871 64.85 -13.56 -49.29
C GLY A 871 65.40 -14.99 -49.36
N THR A 872 65.06 -15.80 -48.38
CA THR A 872 65.57 -17.18 -48.25
C THR A 872 64.68 -18.25 -48.88
N SER A 873 63.45 -17.90 -49.25
CA SER A 873 62.37 -18.84 -49.60
C SER A 873 61.43 -18.30 -50.70
N VAL A 874 61.81 -18.37 -51.98
CA VAL A 874 60.98 -18.01 -53.15
C VAL A 874 61.40 -18.88 -54.34
N GLU A 875 60.45 -19.45 -55.08
CA GLU A 875 60.73 -20.40 -56.17
C GLU A 875 60.56 -19.79 -57.58
N LEU A 876 59.82 -18.69 -57.72
CA LEU A 876 59.66 -17.98 -58.99
C LEU A 876 59.67 -16.46 -58.78
N VAL A 877 60.49 -15.76 -59.55
CA VAL A 877 60.42 -14.31 -59.71
C VAL A 877 60.23 -13.98 -61.18
N ALA A 878 59.19 -13.21 -61.48
CA ALA A 878 58.91 -12.70 -62.81
C ALA A 878 59.00 -11.17 -62.82
N GLY A 879 60.00 -10.66 -63.53
CA GLY A 879 60.15 -9.25 -63.87
C GLY A 879 59.09 -8.77 -64.87
N TYR A 880 59.13 -7.47 -65.18
CA TYR A 880 58.17 -6.86 -66.10
C TYR A 880 58.85 -5.96 -67.13
N THR A 881 59.00 -4.66 -66.86
CA THR A 881 59.66 -3.73 -67.76
C THR A 881 60.57 -2.78 -66.98
N GLY A 882 61.74 -2.46 -67.49
CA GLY A 882 62.72 -1.60 -66.81
C GLY A 882 63.99 -2.38 -66.49
N ASP A 883 65.08 -1.68 -66.14
CA ASP A 883 66.37 -2.32 -65.84
C ASP A 883 66.32 -2.89 -64.41
N ASP A 884 65.99 -4.17 -64.27
CA ASP A 884 65.80 -4.86 -63.00
C ASP A 884 67.11 -5.48 -62.47
N THR A 885 67.22 -5.65 -61.16
CA THR A 885 68.30 -6.38 -60.51
C THR A 885 67.73 -7.35 -59.48
N PHE A 886 67.88 -8.65 -59.73
CA PHE A 886 67.43 -9.72 -58.83
C PHE A 886 68.64 -10.42 -58.23
N ASP A 887 68.71 -10.43 -56.90
CA ASP A 887 69.76 -11.14 -56.17
C ASP A 887 69.16 -12.28 -55.34
N ALA A 888 69.33 -13.51 -55.83
CA ALA A 888 68.94 -14.76 -55.19
C ALA A 888 70.08 -15.42 -54.39
N SER A 889 71.20 -14.73 -54.16
CA SER A 889 72.36 -15.31 -53.46
C SER A 889 72.06 -15.74 -52.01
N ALA A 890 70.96 -15.27 -51.43
CA ALA A 890 70.48 -15.63 -50.10
C ALA A 890 69.54 -16.85 -50.08
N LEU A 891 69.07 -17.35 -51.23
CA LEU A 891 68.08 -18.42 -51.31
C LEU A 891 68.63 -19.78 -50.87
N THR A 892 67.75 -20.59 -50.29
CA THR A 892 68.04 -21.96 -49.85
C THR A 892 67.27 -23.04 -50.63
N THR A 893 66.45 -22.62 -51.58
CA THR A 893 65.75 -23.43 -52.58
C THR A 893 66.17 -23.01 -53.99
N ALA A 894 65.99 -23.90 -54.97
CA ALA A 894 66.25 -23.58 -56.36
C ALA A 894 65.16 -22.64 -56.90
N VAL A 895 65.57 -21.59 -57.62
CA VAL A 895 64.66 -20.52 -58.07
C VAL A 895 64.60 -20.42 -59.59
N THR A 896 63.46 -19.99 -60.12
CA THR A 896 63.33 -19.51 -61.50
C THR A 896 63.23 -17.98 -61.50
N LEU A 897 64.16 -17.29 -62.14
CA LEU A 897 64.19 -15.83 -62.25
C LEU A 897 64.09 -15.41 -63.71
N GLY A 898 63.17 -14.50 -64.04
CA GLY A 898 63.05 -13.91 -65.37
C GLY A 898 63.09 -12.38 -65.31
N GLY A 899 63.99 -11.73 -66.05
CA GLY A 899 64.12 -10.26 -66.15
C GLY A 899 63.01 -9.60 -66.98
N ALA A 900 62.64 -10.25 -68.08
CA ALA A 900 61.62 -9.82 -69.03
C ALA A 900 62.06 -8.70 -70.00
N LEU A 901 61.70 -7.42 -69.82
CA LEU A 901 62.07 -6.36 -70.78
C LEU A 901 62.92 -5.27 -70.09
N GLY A 902 64.21 -5.18 -70.38
CA GLY A 902 65.11 -4.25 -69.70
C GLY A 902 66.55 -4.72 -69.77
N ASN A 903 67.51 -3.92 -69.29
CA ASN A 903 68.88 -4.40 -69.11
C ASN A 903 69.01 -4.93 -67.68
N ASP A 904 68.73 -6.21 -67.54
CA ASP A 904 68.51 -6.83 -66.24
C ASP A 904 69.79 -7.45 -65.69
N THR A 905 69.94 -7.43 -64.38
CA THR A 905 71.07 -8.07 -63.68
C THR A 905 70.55 -9.12 -62.73
N ILE A 906 70.73 -10.39 -63.06
CA ILE A 906 70.19 -11.52 -62.31
C ILE A 906 71.33 -12.33 -61.72
N TYR A 907 71.38 -12.40 -60.39
CA TYR A 907 72.29 -13.26 -59.64
C TYR A 907 71.51 -14.45 -59.09
N GLY A 908 71.83 -15.65 -59.56
CA GLY A 908 71.45 -16.93 -58.97
C GLY A 908 72.17 -17.20 -57.64
N GLY A 909 71.83 -18.34 -57.05
CA GLY A 909 72.27 -18.77 -55.73
C GLY A 909 73.41 -19.78 -55.74
N THR A 910 73.33 -20.77 -54.84
CA THR A 910 74.31 -21.88 -54.75
C THR A 910 73.68 -23.23 -55.10
N LEU A 911 72.47 -23.20 -55.66
CA LEU A 911 71.60 -24.33 -55.98
C LEU A 911 71.27 -24.29 -57.46
N ALA A 912 70.71 -25.38 -57.99
CA ALA A 912 70.41 -25.52 -59.43
C ALA A 912 69.23 -24.61 -59.85
N ASP A 913 69.54 -23.40 -60.28
CA ASP A 913 68.59 -22.33 -60.58
C ASP A 913 68.24 -22.27 -62.07
N VAL A 914 67.16 -21.57 -62.42
CA VAL A 914 66.79 -21.25 -63.79
C VAL A 914 66.76 -19.73 -63.95
N LEU A 915 67.56 -19.21 -64.86
CA LEU A 915 67.77 -17.78 -65.07
C LEU A 915 67.38 -17.43 -66.51
N SER A 916 66.61 -16.37 -66.73
CA SER A 916 66.22 -15.87 -68.05
C SER A 916 66.36 -14.35 -68.07
N GLY A 917 67.18 -13.81 -68.97
CA GLY A 917 67.36 -12.37 -69.16
C GLY A 917 66.08 -11.75 -69.73
N GLY A 918 65.69 -12.21 -70.91
CA GLY A 918 64.52 -11.73 -71.62
C GLY A 918 64.94 -10.90 -72.82
N SER A 919 64.52 -9.65 -72.94
CA SER A 919 64.98 -8.75 -73.99
C SER A 919 65.71 -7.55 -73.40
N GLY A 920 66.98 -7.39 -73.78
CA GLY A 920 67.84 -6.27 -73.41
C GLY A 920 69.29 -6.71 -73.29
N THR A 921 70.17 -5.86 -72.78
CA THR A 921 71.57 -6.29 -72.54
C THR A 921 71.73 -6.71 -71.10
N ASP A 922 71.61 -8.00 -70.86
CA ASP A 922 71.44 -8.56 -69.52
C ASP A 922 72.75 -9.08 -68.94
N ILE A 923 72.81 -9.18 -67.62
CA ILE A 923 73.90 -9.79 -66.87
C ILE A 923 73.31 -10.93 -66.05
N LEU A 924 73.66 -12.17 -66.41
CA LEU A 924 73.16 -13.37 -65.76
C LEU A 924 74.31 -14.09 -65.05
N VAL A 925 74.17 -14.35 -63.76
CA VAL A 925 75.23 -14.94 -62.93
C VAL A 925 74.66 -16.10 -62.13
N GLY A 926 74.87 -17.36 -62.55
CA GLY A 926 74.40 -18.56 -61.83
C GLY A 926 75.05 -18.76 -60.45
N ASN A 927 76.31 -18.32 -60.30
CA ASN A 927 77.14 -18.49 -59.10
C ASN A 927 77.49 -19.95 -58.79
N GLY A 928 76.57 -20.79 -58.33
CA GLY A 928 76.81 -22.22 -58.24
C GLY A 928 75.55 -23.05 -58.11
N GLY A 929 75.61 -24.34 -58.45
CA GLY A 929 74.41 -25.11 -58.78
C GLY A 929 74.61 -25.82 -60.11
N ALA A 930 73.62 -26.59 -60.55
CA ALA A 930 73.58 -27.08 -61.93
C ALA A 930 72.51 -26.25 -62.65
N ASP A 931 72.88 -25.04 -63.02
CA ASP A 931 71.95 -23.98 -63.38
C ASP A 931 71.48 -24.12 -64.82
N VAL A 932 70.34 -23.54 -65.17
CA VAL A 932 69.86 -23.41 -66.54
C VAL A 932 69.70 -21.93 -66.86
N ILE A 933 70.59 -21.38 -67.70
CA ILE A 933 70.64 -19.94 -67.96
C ILE A 933 70.26 -19.66 -69.41
N PHE A 934 69.32 -18.76 -69.63
CA PHE A 934 68.86 -18.28 -70.92
C PHE A 934 69.18 -16.78 -71.03
N GLY A 935 70.05 -16.37 -71.96
CA GLY A 935 70.23 -14.95 -72.31
C GLY A 935 68.97 -14.39 -72.95
N ASP A 936 68.42 -15.16 -73.90
CA ASP A 936 67.21 -14.87 -74.68
C ASP A 936 67.44 -13.91 -75.86
N ASP A 937 67.06 -12.63 -75.80
CA ASP A 937 67.19 -11.68 -76.92
C ASP A 937 68.14 -10.51 -76.56
N ASP A 938 68.96 -10.10 -77.54
CA ASP A 938 69.95 -9.00 -77.52
C ASP A 938 71.39 -9.42 -77.11
N ALA A 939 72.10 -8.72 -76.21
CA ALA A 939 73.55 -8.95 -76.06
C ALA A 939 73.94 -9.10 -74.61
N ASP A 940 74.03 -10.36 -74.19
CA ASP A 940 74.03 -10.70 -72.77
C ASP A 940 75.40 -11.10 -72.25
N SER A 941 75.61 -10.93 -70.95
CA SER A 941 76.80 -11.35 -70.24
C SER A 941 76.44 -12.46 -69.26
N ILE A 942 76.81 -13.70 -69.60
CA ILE A 942 76.41 -14.89 -68.87
C ILE A 942 77.60 -15.49 -68.13
N TYR A 943 77.43 -15.76 -66.84
CA TYR A 943 78.40 -16.40 -65.97
C TYR A 943 77.73 -17.63 -65.35
N GLY A 944 78.08 -18.84 -65.79
CA GLY A 944 77.52 -20.09 -65.22
C GLY A 944 77.82 -20.22 -63.73
N GLY A 945 79.12 -20.29 -63.40
CA GLY A 945 79.53 -20.43 -62.01
C GLY A 945 80.10 -21.81 -61.73
N ALA A 946 79.75 -22.41 -60.58
CA ALA A 946 80.25 -23.70 -60.11
C ALA A 946 79.16 -24.79 -60.07
N GLY A 947 79.37 -25.90 -60.78
CA GLY A 947 78.46 -27.05 -60.91
C GLY A 947 78.23 -27.36 -62.40
N ASP A 948 77.26 -28.21 -62.75
CA ASP A 948 77.05 -28.68 -64.13
C ASP A 948 75.97 -27.83 -64.82
N ASP A 949 76.33 -26.68 -65.39
CA ASP A 949 75.36 -25.68 -65.87
C ASP A 949 74.89 -25.95 -67.32
N ALA A 950 73.71 -25.48 -67.69
CA ALA A 950 73.15 -25.53 -69.04
C ALA A 950 72.85 -24.11 -69.53
N ILE A 951 73.71 -23.58 -70.39
CA ILE A 951 73.66 -22.18 -70.83
C ILE A 951 73.13 -22.09 -72.26
N PHE A 952 72.17 -21.22 -72.48
CA PHE A 952 71.53 -20.89 -73.74
C PHE A 952 71.76 -19.40 -74.00
N GLY A 953 72.51 -19.04 -75.04
CA GLY A 953 72.74 -17.63 -75.39
C GLY A 953 71.46 -16.95 -75.86
N GLY A 954 70.81 -17.55 -76.85
CA GLY A 954 69.65 -16.95 -77.51
C GLY A 954 70.08 -16.19 -78.77
N SER A 955 69.50 -15.02 -79.03
CA SER A 955 69.74 -14.22 -80.23
C SER A 955 70.48 -12.92 -79.93
N GLY A 956 71.50 -12.60 -80.73
CA GLY A 956 72.30 -11.39 -80.59
C GLY A 956 73.72 -11.67 -80.07
N GLY A 957 74.36 -10.70 -79.43
CA GLY A 957 75.83 -10.68 -79.28
C GLY A 957 76.31 -11.12 -77.90
N ASP A 958 76.22 -12.41 -77.58
CA ASP A 958 76.32 -12.87 -76.19
C ASP A 958 77.76 -13.16 -75.77
N THR A 959 78.07 -12.89 -74.50
CA THR A 959 79.36 -13.23 -73.89
C THR A 959 79.17 -14.19 -72.72
N VAL A 960 79.61 -15.44 -72.89
CA VAL A 960 79.66 -16.44 -71.82
C VAL A 960 81.05 -16.47 -71.20
N TYR A 961 81.14 -16.17 -69.91
CA TYR A 961 82.37 -16.17 -69.13
C TYR A 961 82.56 -17.49 -68.38
N LEU A 962 83.69 -18.15 -68.60
CA LEU A 962 84.01 -19.49 -68.08
C LEU A 962 85.26 -19.43 -67.19
N ALA A 963 85.20 -20.01 -66.00
CA ALA A 963 86.25 -19.93 -64.97
C ALA A 963 86.60 -21.29 -64.32
N ASP A 964 87.71 -21.37 -63.58
CA ASP A 964 88.11 -22.61 -62.92
C ASP A 964 87.18 -22.99 -61.75
N GLY A 965 86.57 -24.19 -61.82
CA GLY A 965 85.66 -24.71 -60.79
C GLY A 965 84.23 -24.93 -61.29
N SER A 966 83.94 -24.56 -62.53
CA SER A 966 82.76 -24.98 -63.29
C SER A 966 82.91 -26.46 -63.67
N ASP A 967 81.90 -27.28 -63.39
CA ASP A 967 81.96 -28.74 -63.56
C ASP A 967 81.59 -29.10 -65.03
N ASN A 968 80.68 -30.04 -65.31
CA ASN A 968 80.31 -30.46 -66.67
C ASN A 968 79.29 -29.56 -67.38
N ASP A 969 79.63 -28.28 -67.59
CA ASP A 969 78.72 -27.33 -68.22
C ASP A 969 78.39 -27.71 -69.67
N THR A 970 77.18 -27.39 -70.10
CA THR A 970 76.70 -27.61 -71.45
C THR A 970 76.13 -26.34 -72.07
N ILE A 971 76.68 -25.95 -73.22
CA ILE A 971 76.32 -24.71 -73.90
C ILE A 971 75.50 -25.02 -75.17
N TYR A 972 74.38 -24.33 -75.35
CA TYR A 972 73.37 -24.53 -76.39
C TYR A 972 72.97 -23.20 -77.07
N GLY A 973 72.54 -23.28 -78.33
CA GLY A 973 71.65 -22.28 -78.96
C GLY A 973 72.07 -20.81 -78.92
N PHE A 974 73.18 -20.46 -79.57
CA PHE A 974 73.54 -19.09 -79.93
C PHE A 974 73.14 -18.87 -81.40
N GLU A 975 72.08 -18.11 -81.64
CA GLU A 975 71.57 -17.74 -82.97
C GLU A 975 72.00 -16.30 -83.34
N ASP A 976 72.06 -15.96 -84.65
CA ASP A 976 72.37 -14.65 -85.26
C ASP A 976 73.00 -13.56 -84.34
N GLY A 977 74.33 -13.39 -84.37
CA GLY A 977 75.07 -12.35 -83.63
C GLY A 977 76.52 -12.73 -83.32
N PHE A 978 77.36 -11.78 -82.88
CA PHE A 978 78.77 -12.07 -82.61
C PHE A 978 78.97 -12.49 -81.15
N ASP A 979 79.07 -13.79 -80.92
CA ASP A 979 79.17 -14.37 -79.59
C ASP A 979 80.61 -14.52 -79.12
N ILE A 980 80.84 -14.45 -77.82
CA ILE A 980 82.14 -14.57 -77.18
C ILE A 980 82.09 -15.60 -76.06
N PHE A 981 82.89 -16.66 -76.16
CA PHE A 981 83.18 -17.55 -75.04
C PHE A 981 84.52 -17.13 -74.41
N ASP A 982 84.47 -16.47 -73.25
CA ASP A 982 85.64 -15.93 -72.57
C ASP A 982 86.13 -16.87 -71.45
N PHE A 983 87.22 -17.57 -71.72
CA PHE A 983 87.93 -18.45 -70.79
C PHE A 983 89.08 -17.76 -70.07
N SER A 984 89.14 -16.43 -70.06
CA SER A 984 90.21 -15.69 -69.41
C SER A 984 90.30 -15.92 -67.88
N GLY A 985 89.25 -16.48 -67.28
CA GLY A 985 89.21 -16.91 -65.87
C GLY A 985 89.92 -18.24 -65.56
N HIS A 986 90.29 -19.05 -66.55
CA HIS A 986 90.92 -20.36 -66.34
C HIS A 986 92.45 -20.30 -66.14
N SER A 987 92.97 -21.01 -65.13
CA SER A 987 94.40 -21.10 -64.85
C SER A 987 95.16 -22.06 -65.78
N SER A 988 94.46 -22.95 -66.50
CA SER A 988 95.06 -23.79 -67.55
C SER A 988 94.04 -24.40 -68.50
N VAL A 989 94.46 -24.80 -69.69
CA VAL A 989 93.61 -25.48 -70.71
C VAL A 989 93.09 -26.86 -70.26
N ASN A 990 93.68 -27.45 -69.23
CA ASN A 990 93.32 -28.80 -68.79
C ASN A 990 92.10 -28.84 -67.87
N SER A 991 91.62 -27.69 -67.36
CA SER A 991 90.36 -27.59 -66.61
C SER A 991 89.12 -27.56 -67.50
N LEU A 992 89.28 -27.63 -68.83
CA LEU A 992 88.19 -27.64 -69.83
C LEU A 992 87.61 -29.03 -70.14
N SER A 993 88.03 -30.09 -69.44
CA SER A 993 87.70 -31.48 -69.84
C SER A 993 86.23 -31.85 -69.72
N ASP A 994 85.48 -31.05 -68.95
CA ASP A 994 84.11 -31.35 -68.55
C ASP A 994 83.09 -30.44 -69.29
N LEU A 995 83.55 -29.43 -70.07
CA LEU A 995 82.69 -28.56 -70.89
C LEU A 995 82.21 -29.24 -72.19
N THR A 996 80.90 -29.23 -72.42
CA THR A 996 80.26 -29.75 -73.64
C THR A 996 79.55 -28.63 -74.41
N ILE A 997 80.04 -28.30 -75.61
CA ILE A 997 79.35 -27.35 -76.49
C ILE A 997 78.55 -28.15 -77.51
N MET A 998 77.22 -28.06 -77.45
CA MET A 998 76.34 -28.92 -78.25
C MET A 998 75.92 -28.27 -79.57
N THR A 999 75.67 -26.96 -79.57
CA THR A 999 75.28 -26.20 -80.76
C THR A 999 75.87 -24.80 -80.68
N VAL A 1000 76.51 -24.33 -81.76
CA VAL A 1000 77.07 -22.98 -81.90
C VAL A 1000 76.56 -22.36 -83.20
N GLY A 1001 76.33 -21.05 -83.18
CA GLY A 1001 76.15 -20.23 -84.38
C GLY A 1001 77.42 -20.20 -85.24
N SER A 1002 77.39 -19.45 -86.34
CA SER A 1002 78.49 -19.33 -87.30
C SER A 1002 79.54 -18.27 -86.93
N ASP A 1003 79.40 -17.64 -85.77
CA ASP A 1003 79.94 -16.31 -85.47
C ASP A 1003 80.54 -16.19 -84.04
N VAL A 1004 80.91 -17.33 -83.45
CA VAL A 1004 81.50 -17.41 -82.10
C VAL A 1004 83.00 -17.08 -82.08
N GLN A 1005 83.45 -16.28 -81.13
CA GLN A 1005 84.86 -16.03 -80.80
C GLN A 1005 85.21 -16.64 -79.43
N VAL A 1006 86.29 -17.40 -79.35
CA VAL A 1006 86.81 -17.93 -78.08
C VAL A 1006 88.02 -17.12 -77.60
N LEU A 1007 87.97 -16.61 -76.37
CA LEU A 1007 89.03 -15.82 -75.74
C LEU A 1007 89.70 -16.62 -74.60
N PHE A 1008 91.03 -16.64 -74.50
CA PHE A 1008 91.77 -17.42 -73.48
C PHE A 1008 92.95 -16.63 -72.91
N ALA A 1009 93.02 -16.44 -71.59
CA ALA A 1009 94.15 -15.79 -70.93
C ALA A 1009 95.30 -16.78 -70.69
N GLY A 1010 96.00 -17.15 -71.77
CA GLY A 1010 97.12 -18.09 -71.68
C GLY A 1010 97.58 -18.70 -72.99
N GLY A 1011 96.84 -18.46 -74.08
CA GLY A 1011 97.32 -18.72 -75.45
C GLY A 1011 97.27 -20.18 -75.91
N GLN A 1012 96.53 -21.06 -75.23
CA GLN A 1012 96.24 -22.41 -75.75
C GLN A 1012 94.80 -22.80 -75.38
N LEU A 1013 94.00 -23.17 -76.39
CA LEU A 1013 92.66 -23.74 -76.27
C LEU A 1013 92.72 -25.15 -76.88
N LEU A 1014 92.27 -26.16 -76.14
CA LEU A 1014 92.22 -27.55 -76.59
C LEU A 1014 90.76 -27.97 -76.72
N ILE A 1015 90.15 -27.64 -77.86
CA ILE A 1015 88.83 -28.17 -78.22
C ILE A 1015 89.03 -29.62 -78.67
N ILE A 1016 88.57 -30.60 -77.89
CA ILE A 1016 88.56 -32.01 -78.27
C ILE A 1016 87.14 -32.40 -78.72
N GLY A 1017 86.75 -31.94 -79.91
CA GLY A 1017 85.53 -32.35 -80.60
C GLY A 1017 85.85 -33.13 -81.87
N ALA A 1018 85.19 -34.27 -82.06
CA ALA A 1018 85.42 -35.16 -83.19
C ALA A 1018 85.13 -34.48 -84.56
N ALA A 1019 86.09 -34.60 -85.47
CA ALA A 1019 86.11 -34.13 -86.85
C ALA A 1019 84.74 -33.81 -87.49
N GLY A 1020 84.42 -32.52 -87.65
CA GLY A 1020 83.32 -32.13 -88.53
C GLY A 1020 82.82 -30.69 -88.47
N GLN A 1021 82.91 -29.97 -87.35
CA GLN A 1021 82.26 -28.65 -87.21
C GLN A 1021 83.02 -27.68 -86.31
N ILE A 1022 84.25 -27.29 -86.71
CA ILE A 1022 84.84 -25.97 -86.47
C ILE A 1022 85.79 -25.73 -87.65
N ASP A 1023 85.57 -24.69 -88.46
CA ASP A 1023 86.43 -24.34 -89.59
C ASP A 1023 86.98 -22.90 -89.50
N GLY A 1024 87.98 -22.60 -90.33
CA GLY A 1024 88.90 -21.47 -90.13
C GLY A 1024 88.31 -20.06 -90.30
N THR A 1025 86.98 -19.93 -90.42
CA THR A 1025 86.26 -18.66 -90.30
C THR A 1025 85.75 -18.38 -88.89
N ASP A 1026 85.79 -19.37 -88.00
CA ASP A 1026 85.13 -19.36 -86.69
C ASP A 1026 86.04 -18.80 -85.57
N PHE A 1027 87.11 -18.06 -85.90
CA PHE A 1027 87.95 -17.34 -84.93
C PHE A 1027 88.55 -16.07 -85.54
N GLY A 1028 87.96 -14.90 -85.22
CA GLY A 1028 88.54 -13.59 -85.48
C GLY A 1028 89.59 -13.22 -84.42
N PHE A 1029 90.80 -12.84 -84.84
CA PHE A 1029 91.86 -12.30 -83.98
C PHE A 1029 91.71 -10.80 -83.74
#